data_AF-A0AAA9ZXK9-F1
#
_entry.id   AF-A0AAA9ZXK9-F1
#
_cell.length_a   1.000
_cell.length_b   1.000
_cell.length_c   1.000
_cell.angle_alpha   90.00
_cell.angle_beta   90.00
_cell.angle_gamma   90.00
#
_symmetry.space_group_name_H-M   'P 1'
#
loop_
_entity.id
_entity.type
_entity.pdbx_description
1 polymer ?
#
loop_
_entity_poly.entity_id
_entity_poly.type
_entity_poly.pdbx_seq_one_letter_code
_entity_poly.pdbx_strand_id
1 'polypeptide(L)'
;MLTSASQYLFSALDSRVYFGEISVVLPAQWPNTCIPYNQTRTSSSGERSDVTIRSHTKAESLIWTDQYAGCGEPGDQIYIDSEVLGRDTIGREFVREWAKYRYGVFDEIGFDKDPVYPRCYINDDHEVKLTGCSDAPVNDHGLCGSPTSPPVPYNISDILDRNARTSIMFAAEAPSVSMFCDEGTHNRYAPSKHNQMCDRRSTLDVILKHPDFVSESPIAVNPSVIINTTPKFSYKTRKSTRYVIIIDETLDMQLRESWSFLRSAIRKWVVYDLPGNTEIGMVLANDTATEKILQISSLHIQENKDLVASFIPYSPSDSRQPACLTCAISDAISMLNERTRISGPANSVILVVAPGMDFSIDYKPLANAARTNKIRITTINYPNVIRRQPLDALAHGTGGSAFSVFECKYNGEKTYLTTYFELTNVLFNIGKQYYEGNTNDLPVEIYRKELVDVIDDSNQISKRTSRTVTGSFMLDSFMGPPANFFVYIHNPENPLITNLKLTSPNGNVYTARSDARSLVKQLMISAVLNETGTWTYTIDRFNGNPQPHYVQVIATPRSKYAPVIQARSWIHQSKTGGPPIIYAEVKKGDLPVISALVEVTVTRPDKVCQAGSGMVHECREKLKLLDTGAGDPDITKGDGVYSRYFNAEEFGGSGAYQFEVTVSDNGNTAYSLSESYGGKSNND
;
A
#
# COMPACT_ATOMS: atom_id res chain seq x y z
N MET A 1 -24.66 -8.16 -14.02
CA MET A 1 -24.25 -7.21 -12.97
C MET A 1 -23.75 -5.88 -13.54
N LEU A 2 -22.52 -5.76 -14.05
CA LEU A 2 -21.93 -4.43 -14.35
C LEU A 2 -22.66 -3.66 -15.46
N THR A 3 -23.22 -4.35 -16.46
CA THR A 3 -24.07 -3.73 -17.48
C THR A 3 -25.34 -3.10 -16.87
N SER A 4 -26.03 -3.82 -15.97
CA SER A 4 -27.23 -3.29 -15.32
C SER A 4 -26.89 -2.20 -14.30
N ALA A 5 -25.76 -2.32 -13.60
CA ALA A 5 -25.25 -1.27 -12.71
C ALA A 5 -24.94 0.04 -13.48
N SER A 6 -24.33 -0.07 -14.67
CA SER A 6 -24.04 1.08 -15.54
C SER A 6 -25.32 1.85 -15.91
N GLN A 7 -26.35 1.12 -16.35
CA GLN A 7 -27.65 1.70 -16.67
C GLN A 7 -28.32 2.31 -15.44
N TYR A 8 -28.26 1.64 -14.29
CA TYR A 8 -28.86 2.10 -13.05
C TYR A 8 -28.20 3.38 -12.53
N LEU A 9 -26.86 3.43 -12.51
CA LEU A 9 -26.08 4.62 -12.15
C LEU A 9 -26.40 5.81 -13.07
N PHE A 10 -26.48 5.55 -14.38
CA PHE A 10 -26.83 6.56 -15.37
C PHE A 10 -28.21 7.18 -15.11
N SER A 11 -29.20 6.34 -14.82
CA SER A 11 -30.54 6.81 -14.46
C SER A 11 -30.58 7.54 -13.12
N ALA A 12 -29.81 7.08 -12.12
CA ALA A 12 -29.78 7.67 -10.77
C ALA A 12 -29.10 9.04 -10.70
N LEU A 13 -28.29 9.40 -11.71
CA LEU A 13 -27.51 10.63 -11.77
C LEU A 13 -27.90 11.49 -12.98
N ASP A 14 -29.19 11.53 -13.30
CA ASP A 14 -29.78 12.37 -14.36
C ASP A 14 -29.07 12.25 -15.71
N SER A 15 -28.71 11.03 -16.11
CA SER A 15 -28.06 10.76 -17.41
C SER A 15 -26.68 11.41 -17.60
N ARG A 16 -25.93 11.63 -16.51
CA ARG A 16 -24.62 12.32 -16.56
C ARG A 16 -23.41 11.38 -16.66
N VAL A 17 -23.45 10.21 -16.04
CA VAL A 17 -22.29 9.30 -15.93
C VAL A 17 -22.69 7.83 -16.04
N TYR A 18 -21.81 7.01 -16.61
CA TYR A 18 -21.97 5.56 -16.74
C TYR A 18 -20.60 4.87 -16.86
N PHE A 19 -20.57 3.55 -16.76
CA PHE A 19 -19.32 2.79 -16.91
C PHE A 19 -18.95 2.61 -18.39
N GLY A 20 -17.84 3.21 -18.82
CA GLY A 20 -17.38 3.16 -20.22
C GLY A 20 -16.58 1.88 -20.56
N GLU A 21 -15.51 1.60 -19.82
CA GLU A 21 -14.63 0.46 -20.03
C GLU A 21 -14.36 -0.26 -18.71
N ILE A 22 -14.33 -1.59 -18.75
CA ILE A 22 -14.10 -2.46 -17.60
C ILE A 22 -13.02 -3.46 -17.96
N SER A 23 -11.93 -3.47 -17.17
CA SER A 23 -10.88 -4.48 -17.28
C SER A 23 -11.13 -5.59 -16.25
N VAL A 24 -11.26 -6.83 -16.70
CA VAL A 24 -11.43 -8.02 -15.84
C VAL A 24 -10.11 -8.77 -15.78
N VAL A 25 -9.46 -8.76 -14.63
CA VAL A 25 -8.21 -9.48 -14.40
C VAL A 25 -8.53 -10.90 -13.93
N LEU A 26 -8.18 -11.89 -14.74
CA LEU A 26 -8.46 -13.30 -14.48
C LEU A 26 -7.23 -14.04 -13.93
N PRO A 27 -7.41 -15.02 -13.02
CA PRO A 27 -6.33 -15.88 -12.55
C PRO A 27 -5.65 -16.63 -13.70
N ALA A 28 -4.31 -16.68 -13.71
CA ALA A 28 -3.52 -17.25 -14.81
C ALA A 28 -3.88 -18.69 -15.16
N GLN A 29 -4.34 -19.48 -14.18
CA GLN A 29 -4.73 -20.87 -14.31
C GLN A 29 -6.12 -21.10 -14.93
N TRP A 30 -6.95 -20.06 -15.08
CA TRP A 30 -8.27 -20.21 -15.68
C TRP A 30 -8.17 -20.48 -17.19
N PRO A 31 -8.98 -21.39 -17.75
CA PRO A 31 -8.99 -21.65 -19.18
C PRO A 31 -9.64 -20.49 -19.97
N ASN A 32 -9.31 -20.40 -21.26
CA ASN A 32 -9.93 -19.39 -22.15
C ASN A 32 -11.43 -19.62 -22.39
N THR A 33 -11.99 -20.76 -21.98
CA THR A 33 -13.44 -21.00 -22.00
C THR A 33 -14.20 -20.15 -20.99
N CYS A 34 -13.52 -19.54 -20.02
CA CYS A 34 -14.12 -18.65 -19.02
C CYS A 34 -14.36 -17.22 -19.54
N ILE A 35 -13.98 -16.91 -20.78
CA ILE A 35 -14.25 -15.62 -21.43
C ILE A 35 -15.25 -15.80 -22.59
N PRO A 36 -16.02 -14.75 -22.94
CA PRO A 36 -16.89 -14.78 -24.12
C PRO A 36 -16.12 -15.17 -25.39
N TYR A 37 -16.74 -15.97 -26.27
CA TYR A 37 -16.10 -16.56 -27.46
C TYR A 37 -15.54 -15.53 -28.45
N ASN A 38 -16.04 -14.29 -28.42
CA ASN A 38 -15.64 -13.18 -29.28
C ASN A 38 -14.60 -12.24 -28.63
N GLN A 39 -14.06 -12.61 -27.47
CA GLN A 39 -13.11 -11.82 -26.71
C GLN A 39 -11.75 -12.50 -26.67
N THR A 40 -10.69 -11.70 -26.50
CA THR A 40 -9.32 -12.20 -26.37
C THR A 40 -8.76 -11.85 -25.01
N ARG A 41 -7.97 -12.77 -24.46
CA ARG A 41 -7.27 -12.60 -23.20
C ARG A 41 -5.91 -11.97 -23.46
N THR A 42 -5.66 -10.81 -22.86
CA THR A 42 -4.40 -10.06 -23.01
C THR A 42 -3.61 -10.04 -21.71
N SER A 43 -2.35 -9.62 -21.76
CA SER A 43 -1.55 -9.40 -20.55
C SER A 43 -2.01 -8.13 -19.82
N SER A 44 -1.97 -8.17 -18.49
CA SER A 44 -2.10 -6.99 -17.62
C SER A 44 -0.98 -6.00 -17.88
N SER A 45 -1.32 -4.71 -17.85
CA SER A 45 -0.38 -3.58 -17.86
C SER A 45 -0.23 -2.97 -16.46
N GLY A 46 -0.47 -3.80 -15.43
CA GLY A 46 -0.36 -3.41 -14.04
C GLY A 46 -1.66 -2.94 -13.41
N GLU A 47 -2.82 -3.19 -14.02
CA GLU A 47 -4.13 -2.73 -13.49
C GLU A 47 -4.29 -3.06 -12.00
N ARG A 48 -4.70 -2.05 -11.21
CA ARG A 48 -5.09 -2.23 -9.81
C ARG A 48 -6.57 -2.61 -9.77
N SER A 49 -6.97 -3.39 -8.78
CA SER A 49 -8.35 -3.83 -8.61
C SER A 49 -9.16 -2.77 -7.88
N ASP A 50 -10.17 -2.19 -8.53
CA ASP A 50 -11.22 -1.41 -7.86
C ASP A 50 -12.24 -2.32 -7.16
N VAL A 51 -12.38 -3.55 -7.66
CA VAL A 51 -13.32 -4.57 -7.19
C VAL A 51 -12.60 -5.91 -7.09
N THR A 52 -12.63 -6.56 -5.93
CA THR A 52 -12.15 -7.93 -5.72
C THR A 52 -13.31 -8.87 -5.45
N ILE A 53 -13.31 -10.01 -6.15
CA ILE A 53 -14.22 -11.11 -5.87
C ILE A 53 -13.46 -12.12 -5.00
N ARG A 54 -13.98 -12.40 -3.80
CA ARG A 54 -13.41 -13.39 -2.87
C ARG A 54 -14.51 -14.15 -2.13
N SER A 55 -14.15 -15.20 -1.42
CA SER A 55 -15.10 -15.88 -0.54
C SER A 55 -15.23 -15.12 0.77
N HIS A 56 -16.47 -15.03 1.25
CA HIS A 56 -16.88 -14.31 2.45
C HIS A 56 -16.31 -14.93 3.72
N THR A 57 -15.94 -14.08 4.66
CA THR A 57 -15.74 -14.46 6.05
C THR A 57 -17.00 -14.07 6.81
N LYS A 58 -17.51 -14.93 7.72
CA LYS A 58 -18.81 -14.74 8.41
C LYS A 58 -19.01 -13.38 9.11
N ALA A 59 -17.95 -12.59 9.28
CA ALA A 59 -17.96 -11.28 9.91
C ALA A 59 -18.27 -10.10 8.95
N GLU A 60 -18.16 -10.28 7.62
CA GLU A 60 -18.28 -9.18 6.65
C GLU A 60 -19.70 -9.08 6.05
N SER A 61 -19.98 -8.04 5.27
CA SER A 61 -21.16 -8.03 4.37
C SER A 61 -20.85 -8.83 3.11
N LEU A 62 -21.86 -9.28 2.36
CA LEU A 62 -21.62 -10.01 1.11
C LEU A 62 -21.11 -9.11 -0.04
N ILE A 63 -21.34 -7.80 0.07
CA ILE A 63 -20.76 -6.77 -0.80
C ILE A 63 -20.53 -5.52 0.05
N TRP A 64 -19.34 -4.95 0.00
CA TRP A 64 -19.00 -3.74 0.75
C TRP A 64 -17.83 -2.98 0.15
N THR A 65 -17.77 -1.69 0.46
CA THR A 65 -16.61 -0.84 0.19
C THR A 65 -15.76 -0.66 1.45
N ASP A 66 -14.45 -0.87 1.31
CA ASP A 66 -13.45 -0.51 2.32
C ASP A 66 -13.17 0.99 2.24
N GLN A 67 -13.64 1.75 3.25
CA GLN A 67 -13.51 3.20 3.32
C GLN A 67 -12.73 3.59 4.57
N TYR A 68 -11.55 4.16 4.37
CA TYR A 68 -10.71 4.70 5.45
C TYR A 68 -10.78 6.22 5.57
N ALA A 69 -11.26 6.92 4.54
CA ALA A 69 -11.23 8.38 4.45
C ALA A 69 -12.61 9.00 4.73
N GLY A 70 -12.60 10.29 5.08
CA GLY A 70 -13.81 11.08 5.36
C GLY A 70 -14.68 11.40 4.13
N CYS A 71 -15.65 12.29 4.32
CA CYS A 71 -16.64 12.60 3.29
C CYS A 71 -16.04 13.22 2.02
N GLY A 72 -16.48 12.74 0.86
CA GLY A 72 -16.04 13.22 -0.45
C GLY A 72 -14.71 12.62 -0.92
N GLU A 73 -14.06 11.81 -0.09
CA GLU A 73 -12.83 11.11 -0.43
C GLU A 73 -13.12 9.67 -0.86
N PRO A 74 -12.46 9.15 -1.91
CA PRO A 74 -12.73 7.82 -2.43
C PRO A 74 -12.35 6.72 -1.42
N GLY A 75 -13.11 5.64 -1.43
CA GLY A 75 -12.75 4.40 -0.74
C GLY A 75 -11.55 3.71 -1.38
N ASP A 76 -11.02 2.69 -0.70
CA ASP A 76 -9.84 1.94 -1.15
C ASP A 76 -10.21 0.87 -2.18
N GLN A 77 -11.23 0.06 -1.87
CA GLN A 77 -11.63 -1.06 -2.72
C GLN A 77 -13.05 -1.58 -2.40
N ILE A 78 -13.74 -2.12 -3.41
CA ILE A 78 -15.00 -2.89 -3.25
C ILE A 78 -14.68 -4.39 -3.17
N TYR A 79 -15.29 -5.09 -2.22
CA TYR A 79 -15.25 -6.54 -2.13
C TYR A 79 -16.63 -7.13 -2.38
N ILE A 80 -16.67 -8.23 -3.14
CA ILE A 80 -17.90 -8.94 -3.49
C ILE A 80 -17.70 -10.42 -3.21
N ASP A 81 -18.64 -11.00 -2.47
CA ASP A 81 -18.68 -12.44 -2.28
C ASP A 81 -19.13 -13.17 -3.55
N SER A 82 -18.52 -14.32 -3.82
CA SER A 82 -18.84 -15.10 -5.02
C SER A 82 -20.29 -15.64 -5.05
N GLU A 83 -20.94 -15.85 -3.91
CA GLU A 83 -22.30 -16.40 -3.80
C GLU A 83 -23.39 -15.40 -4.21
N VAL A 84 -23.09 -14.10 -4.18
CA VAL A 84 -24.05 -13.07 -4.62
C VAL A 84 -24.00 -12.80 -6.12
N LEU A 85 -23.01 -13.37 -6.81
CA LEU A 85 -22.90 -13.29 -8.26
C LEU A 85 -24.04 -14.09 -8.91
N GLY A 86 -25.04 -13.37 -9.41
CA GLY A 86 -26.21 -13.96 -10.07
C GLY A 86 -27.55 -13.51 -9.48
N ARG A 87 -27.56 -12.81 -8.35
CA ARG A 87 -28.76 -12.16 -7.83
C ARG A 87 -29.22 -11.06 -8.79
N ASP A 88 -30.53 -10.89 -8.94
CA ASP A 88 -31.09 -9.85 -9.82
C ASP A 88 -30.80 -8.42 -9.31
N THR A 89 -30.70 -8.25 -7.98
CA THR A 89 -30.47 -6.97 -7.30
C THR A 89 -29.01 -6.52 -7.28
N ILE A 90 -28.04 -7.40 -7.58
CA ILE A 90 -26.61 -7.15 -7.37
C ILE A 90 -26.10 -5.92 -8.12
N GLY A 91 -26.68 -5.58 -9.27
CA GLY A 91 -26.32 -4.37 -10.00
C GLY A 91 -26.66 -3.08 -9.24
N ARG A 92 -27.72 -3.08 -8.44
CA ARG A 92 -28.15 -1.94 -7.62
C ARG A 92 -27.34 -1.83 -6.34
N GLU A 93 -27.12 -2.95 -5.66
CA GLU A 93 -26.22 -3.05 -4.50
C GLU A 93 -24.80 -2.59 -4.86
N PHE A 94 -24.32 -2.99 -6.05
CA PHE A 94 -23.04 -2.51 -6.56
C PHE A 94 -23.00 -0.99 -6.75
N VAL A 95 -24.10 -0.35 -7.19
CA VAL A 95 -24.14 1.12 -7.34
C VAL A 95 -24.07 1.84 -5.99
N ARG A 96 -24.67 1.28 -4.93
CA ARG A 96 -24.52 1.80 -3.56
C ARG A 96 -23.05 1.75 -3.12
N GLU A 97 -22.40 0.59 -3.26
CA GLU A 97 -20.98 0.45 -2.89
C GLU A 97 -20.06 1.25 -3.82
N TRP A 98 -20.40 1.37 -5.10
CA TRP A 98 -19.69 2.23 -6.05
C TRP A 98 -19.75 3.71 -5.64
N ALA A 99 -20.89 4.19 -5.15
CA ALA A 99 -21.01 5.56 -4.67
C ALA A 99 -20.07 5.82 -3.48
N LYS A 100 -20.00 4.87 -2.53
CA LYS A 100 -19.03 4.91 -1.43
C LYS A 100 -17.58 4.93 -1.94
N TYR A 101 -17.26 4.02 -2.86
CA TYR A 101 -15.92 3.87 -3.42
C TYR A 101 -15.47 5.10 -4.20
N ARG A 102 -16.30 5.62 -5.11
CA ARG A 102 -15.92 6.66 -6.05
C ARG A 102 -16.09 8.07 -5.48
N TYR A 103 -17.16 8.30 -4.73
CA TYR A 103 -17.58 9.65 -4.33
C TYR A 103 -17.43 9.93 -2.82
N GLY A 104 -17.08 8.92 -2.02
CA GLY A 104 -16.86 9.14 -0.58
C GLY A 104 -18.12 9.46 0.20
N VAL A 105 -19.25 8.88 -0.20
CA VAL A 105 -20.51 8.93 0.57
C VAL A 105 -20.59 7.73 1.51
N PHE A 106 -21.56 7.71 2.42
CA PHE A 106 -21.73 6.67 3.43
C PHE A 106 -23.18 6.22 3.47
N ASP A 107 -23.46 5.10 4.13
CA ASP A 107 -24.83 4.63 4.28
C ASP A 107 -25.68 5.63 5.06
N GLU A 108 -26.94 5.74 4.65
CA GLU A 108 -27.98 6.51 5.31
C GLU A 108 -28.80 5.63 6.28
N ILE A 109 -28.49 4.33 6.37
CA ILE A 109 -29.08 3.38 7.33
C ILE A 109 -28.43 3.50 8.71
N GLY A 110 -29.19 3.20 9.77
CA GLY A 110 -28.65 2.93 11.10
C GLY A 110 -28.33 1.45 11.31
N PHE A 111 -27.45 1.16 12.28
CA PHE A 111 -26.95 -0.17 12.60
C PHE A 111 -27.47 -0.67 13.96
N ASP A 112 -27.61 -1.99 14.07
CA ASP A 112 -28.08 -2.63 15.29
C ASP A 112 -27.08 -2.52 16.43
N LYS A 113 -27.55 -2.02 17.58
CA LYS A 113 -26.75 -1.84 18.82
C LYS A 113 -25.55 -0.91 18.65
N ASP A 114 -25.50 -0.12 17.57
CA ASP A 114 -24.47 0.88 17.37
C ASP A 114 -24.85 2.15 18.17
N PRO A 115 -23.99 2.63 19.08
CA PRO A 115 -24.28 3.81 19.89
C PRO A 115 -24.10 5.13 19.13
N VAL A 116 -23.36 5.12 18.01
CA VAL A 116 -23.06 6.31 17.21
C VAL A 116 -24.04 6.43 16.05
N TYR A 117 -24.32 5.32 15.38
CA TYR A 117 -25.20 5.24 14.21
C TYR A 117 -26.37 4.30 14.49
N PRO A 118 -27.24 4.60 15.47
CA PRO A 118 -28.24 3.65 15.93
C PRO A 118 -29.29 3.39 14.85
N ARG A 119 -29.80 2.15 14.78
CA ARG A 119 -30.95 1.78 13.93
C ARG A 119 -32.14 2.72 14.08
N CYS A 120 -32.44 3.13 15.31
CA CYS A 120 -33.60 3.97 15.62
C CYS A 120 -33.17 5.15 16.49
N TYR A 121 -33.84 6.29 16.32
CA TYR A 121 -33.58 7.50 17.06
C TYR A 121 -34.89 8.21 17.42
N ILE A 122 -34.83 9.11 18.39
CA ILE A 122 -35.96 9.97 18.75
C ILE A 122 -35.75 11.30 18.02
N ASN A 123 -36.72 11.69 17.20
CA ASN A 123 -36.68 12.98 16.51
C ASN A 123 -37.11 14.13 17.43
N ASP A 124 -37.07 15.36 16.91
CA ASP A 124 -37.45 16.57 17.68
C ASP A 124 -38.92 16.55 18.14
N ASP A 125 -39.79 15.79 17.46
CA ASP A 125 -41.21 15.61 17.81
C ASP A 125 -41.43 14.55 18.90
N HIS A 126 -40.37 14.03 19.51
CA HIS A 126 -40.40 12.91 20.47
C HIS A 126 -40.96 11.60 19.92
N GLU A 127 -40.94 11.43 18.59
CA GLU A 127 -41.32 10.20 17.92
C GLU A 127 -40.10 9.31 17.70
N VAL A 128 -40.29 8.01 17.93
CA VAL A 128 -39.27 7.01 17.56
C VAL A 128 -39.33 6.82 16.05
N LYS A 129 -38.22 7.07 15.37
CA LYS A 129 -38.06 6.90 13.92
C LYS A 129 -36.91 5.94 13.61
N LEU A 130 -37.02 5.28 12.47
CA LEU A 130 -35.90 4.55 11.89
C LEU A 130 -34.88 5.53 11.31
N THR A 131 -33.59 5.27 11.52
CA THR A 131 -32.50 6.01 10.89
C THR A 131 -32.44 5.63 9.41
N GLY A 132 -32.85 6.56 8.55
CA GLY A 132 -32.98 6.35 7.12
C GLY A 132 -33.31 7.62 6.34
N CYS A 133 -33.05 7.60 5.04
CA CYS A 133 -33.51 8.62 4.10
C CYS A 133 -34.46 8.02 3.07
N SER A 134 -35.65 8.61 2.95
CA SER A 134 -36.63 8.26 1.93
C SER A 134 -37.57 9.43 1.64
N ASP A 135 -38.03 9.51 0.39
CA ASP A 135 -39.04 10.45 -0.10
C ASP A 135 -40.48 10.03 0.24
N ALA A 136 -40.67 8.84 0.84
CA ALA A 136 -41.95 8.34 1.29
C ALA A 136 -41.87 7.81 2.74
N PRO A 137 -43.02 7.63 3.43
CA PRO A 137 -43.03 7.12 4.79
C PRO A 137 -42.38 5.72 4.89
N VAL A 138 -41.54 5.53 5.91
CA VAL A 138 -40.95 4.23 6.25
C VAL A 138 -41.75 3.63 7.40
N ASN A 139 -42.29 2.42 7.20
CA ASN A 139 -43.00 1.69 8.24
C ASN A 139 -41.99 0.84 9.01
N ASP A 140 -41.72 1.18 10.27
CA ASP A 140 -40.71 0.47 11.07
C ASP A 140 -41.15 -0.96 11.43
N HIS A 141 -42.42 -1.35 11.22
CA HIS A 141 -42.94 -2.69 11.53
C HIS A 141 -42.60 -3.17 12.96
N GLY A 142 -42.42 -2.24 13.91
CA GLY A 142 -42.02 -2.55 15.29
C GLY A 142 -40.52 -2.82 15.50
N LEU A 143 -39.67 -2.57 14.50
CA LEU A 143 -38.20 -2.66 14.61
C LEU A 143 -37.60 -1.69 15.62
N CYS A 144 -38.29 -0.56 15.83
CA CYS A 144 -37.95 0.41 16.86
C CYS A 144 -38.71 0.21 18.17
N GLY A 145 -39.44 -0.92 18.31
CA GLY A 145 -40.04 -1.37 19.56
C GLY A 145 -39.02 -1.92 20.58
N SER A 146 -39.48 -2.22 21.80
CA SER A 146 -38.67 -2.50 23.01
C SER A 146 -37.26 -3.10 22.79
N PRO A 147 -36.21 -2.58 23.45
CA PRO A 147 -34.81 -3.04 23.30
C PRO A 147 -34.56 -4.50 23.68
N THR A 148 -35.55 -5.19 24.24
CA THR A 148 -35.54 -6.62 24.59
C THR A 148 -35.95 -7.54 23.44
N SER A 149 -36.37 -6.98 22.30
CA SER A 149 -36.77 -7.78 21.14
C SER A 149 -35.54 -8.45 20.53
N PRO A 150 -35.56 -9.76 20.23
CA PRO A 150 -34.47 -10.41 19.54
C PRO A 150 -34.21 -9.70 18.20
N PRO A 151 -32.94 -9.57 17.75
CA PRO A 151 -32.64 -8.99 16.45
C PRO A 151 -33.38 -9.80 15.38
N VAL A 152 -34.41 -9.21 14.80
CA VAL A 152 -35.15 -9.81 13.68
C VAL A 152 -34.39 -9.39 12.42
N PRO A 153 -33.86 -10.34 11.62
CA PRO A 153 -33.38 -9.98 10.30
C PRO A 153 -34.57 -9.41 9.51
N TYR A 154 -34.49 -8.15 9.12
CA TYR A 154 -35.52 -7.48 8.35
C TYR A 154 -34.96 -7.05 7.00
N ASN A 155 -35.75 -7.28 5.96
CA ASN A 155 -35.42 -6.81 4.63
C ASN A 155 -35.87 -5.35 4.52
N ILE A 156 -34.92 -4.44 4.22
CA ILE A 156 -35.21 -3.01 4.10
C ILE A 156 -36.24 -2.77 2.97
N SER A 157 -36.31 -3.65 1.98
CA SER A 157 -37.33 -3.58 0.92
C SER A 157 -38.76 -3.74 1.44
N ASP A 158 -38.97 -4.43 2.56
CA ASP A 158 -40.31 -4.74 3.09
C ASP A 158 -40.87 -3.59 3.94
N ILE A 159 -40.00 -2.72 4.44
CA ILE A 159 -40.37 -1.57 5.30
C ILE A 159 -40.61 -0.27 4.51
N LEU A 160 -40.25 -0.26 3.23
CA LEU A 160 -40.31 0.91 2.37
C LEU A 160 -41.66 0.99 1.63
N ASP A 161 -42.22 2.20 1.49
CA ASP A 161 -43.40 2.41 0.63
C ASP A 161 -43.09 2.03 -0.82
N ARG A 162 -44.04 1.41 -1.50
CA ARG A 162 -43.88 0.96 -2.91
C ARG A 162 -43.63 2.12 -3.89
N ASN A 163 -43.98 3.34 -3.51
CA ASN A 163 -43.77 4.54 -4.31
C ASN A 163 -42.46 5.27 -3.97
N ALA A 164 -41.72 4.83 -2.94
CA ALA A 164 -40.46 5.44 -2.56
C ALA A 164 -39.43 5.28 -3.67
N ARG A 165 -38.80 6.39 -4.07
CA ARG A 165 -37.75 6.42 -5.09
C ARG A 165 -36.37 6.74 -4.53
N THR A 166 -36.29 7.29 -3.32
CA THR A 166 -35.04 7.52 -2.59
C THR A 166 -35.01 6.72 -1.27
N SER A 167 -33.85 6.39 -0.71
CA SER A 167 -32.48 6.63 -1.20
C SER A 167 -31.76 5.33 -1.57
N ILE A 168 -30.91 5.37 -2.61
CA ILE A 168 -29.97 4.27 -2.91
C ILE A 168 -29.06 3.96 -1.71
N MET A 169 -28.67 4.98 -0.92
CA MET A 169 -27.84 4.78 0.29
C MET A 169 -28.63 4.25 1.49
N PHE A 170 -29.95 4.08 1.34
CA PHE A 170 -30.83 3.49 2.34
C PHE A 170 -31.25 2.07 1.93
N ALA A 171 -31.76 1.89 0.70
CA ALA A 171 -32.41 0.65 0.26
C ALA A 171 -32.19 0.37 -1.25
N ALA A 172 -30.93 0.19 -1.67
CA ALA A 172 -30.59 -0.05 -3.08
C ALA A 172 -31.26 -1.29 -3.69
N GLU A 173 -31.54 -2.30 -2.87
CA GLU A 173 -32.19 -3.55 -3.25
C GLU A 173 -33.67 -3.39 -3.61
N ALA A 174 -34.33 -2.32 -3.13
CA ALA A 174 -35.76 -2.10 -3.34
C ALA A 174 -36.04 -1.75 -4.82
N PRO A 175 -37.00 -2.43 -5.49
CA PRO A 175 -37.25 -2.22 -6.92
C PRO A 175 -37.64 -0.78 -7.30
N SER A 176 -38.37 -0.09 -6.42
CA SER A 176 -38.87 1.28 -6.61
C SER A 176 -37.79 2.35 -6.45
N VAL A 177 -36.73 2.07 -5.69
CA VAL A 177 -35.64 3.02 -5.43
C VAL A 177 -34.79 3.19 -6.69
N SER A 178 -34.62 4.43 -7.13
CA SER A 178 -33.87 4.75 -8.34
C SER A 178 -33.02 6.02 -8.22
N MET A 179 -33.05 6.70 -7.08
CA MET A 179 -32.41 8.01 -6.90
C MET A 179 -31.69 8.09 -5.55
N PHE A 180 -30.67 8.94 -5.48
CA PHE A 180 -30.06 9.36 -4.23
C PHE A 180 -30.91 10.43 -3.56
N CYS A 181 -30.88 10.51 -2.23
CA CYS A 181 -31.47 11.66 -1.54
C CYS A 181 -30.76 12.96 -1.94
N ASP A 182 -31.56 13.99 -2.21
CA ASP A 182 -31.17 15.36 -2.56
C ASP A 182 -31.56 16.33 -1.44
N GLU A 183 -31.29 17.62 -1.60
CA GLU A 183 -31.60 18.62 -0.58
C GLU A 183 -33.11 18.73 -0.23
N GLY A 184 -34.00 18.31 -1.12
CA GLY A 184 -35.45 18.33 -0.87
C GLY A 184 -35.95 17.09 -0.14
N THR A 185 -35.27 15.95 -0.30
CA THR A 185 -35.66 14.64 0.26
C THR A 185 -34.78 14.18 1.42
N HIS A 186 -33.64 14.85 1.66
CA HIS A 186 -32.65 14.43 2.64
C HIS A 186 -33.09 14.61 4.09
N ASN A 187 -33.01 13.53 4.88
CA ASN A 187 -33.24 13.59 6.33
C ASN A 187 -31.96 14.02 7.06
N ARG A 188 -31.75 15.34 7.17
CA ARG A 188 -30.56 15.96 7.79
C ARG A 188 -30.38 15.67 9.28
N TYR A 189 -31.42 15.21 9.98
CA TYR A 189 -31.41 15.02 11.43
C TYR A 189 -31.29 13.55 11.85
N ALA A 190 -31.41 12.61 10.92
CA ALA A 190 -31.14 11.20 11.22
C ALA A 190 -29.65 11.01 11.62
N PRO A 191 -29.35 10.23 12.67
CA PRO A 191 -27.98 9.95 13.10
C PRO A 191 -27.35 8.85 12.22
N SER A 192 -27.31 9.07 10.91
CA SER A 192 -26.64 8.18 9.96
C SER A 192 -25.15 8.46 9.86
N LYS A 193 -24.36 7.47 9.42
CA LYS A 193 -22.92 7.66 9.17
C LYS A 193 -22.68 8.77 8.15
N HIS A 194 -23.53 8.86 7.12
CA HIS A 194 -23.47 9.95 6.14
C HIS A 194 -23.61 11.34 6.77
N ASN A 195 -24.64 11.56 7.59
CA ASN A 195 -24.87 12.88 8.19
C ASN A 195 -23.75 13.30 9.14
N GLN A 196 -23.20 12.34 9.90
CA GLN A 196 -22.09 12.61 10.82
C GLN A 196 -20.81 12.99 10.06
N MET A 197 -20.53 12.34 8.93
CA MET A 197 -19.28 12.54 8.18
C MET A 197 -19.34 13.67 7.15
N CYS A 198 -20.51 13.95 6.60
CA CYS A 198 -20.70 14.87 5.48
C CYS A 198 -21.32 16.22 5.88
N ASP A 199 -21.24 16.59 7.15
CA ASP A 199 -21.85 17.83 7.70
C ASP A 199 -23.34 17.94 7.36
N ARG A 200 -24.06 16.80 7.41
CA ARG A 200 -25.50 16.68 7.09
C ARG A 200 -25.89 17.11 5.67
N ARG A 201 -24.92 17.22 4.75
CA ARG A 201 -25.22 17.41 3.31
C ARG A 201 -25.91 16.16 2.77
N SER A 202 -26.70 16.34 1.71
CA SER A 202 -27.32 15.20 1.03
C SER A 202 -26.29 14.38 0.27
N THR A 203 -26.56 13.07 0.11
CA THR A 203 -25.70 12.18 -0.67
C THR A 203 -25.49 12.73 -2.09
N LEU A 204 -26.55 13.24 -2.73
CA LEU A 204 -26.46 13.78 -4.08
C LEU A 204 -25.58 15.04 -4.16
N ASP A 205 -25.63 15.94 -3.18
CA ASP A 205 -24.77 17.14 -3.14
C ASP A 205 -23.28 16.76 -3.10
N VAL A 206 -22.92 15.75 -2.28
CA VAL A 206 -21.54 15.26 -2.21
C VAL A 206 -21.10 14.66 -3.54
N ILE A 207 -21.95 13.82 -4.16
CA ILE A 207 -21.66 13.19 -5.46
C ILE A 207 -21.44 14.26 -6.54
N LEU A 208 -22.35 15.23 -6.67
CA LEU A 208 -22.29 16.24 -7.74
C LEU A 208 -21.11 17.21 -7.62
N LYS A 209 -20.48 17.31 -6.45
CA LYS A 209 -19.23 18.09 -6.24
C LYS A 209 -17.98 17.34 -6.67
N HIS A 210 -18.07 16.05 -6.99
CA HIS A 210 -16.93 15.25 -7.43
C HIS A 210 -16.43 15.72 -8.83
N PRO A 211 -15.11 15.71 -9.11
CA PRO A 211 -14.54 16.14 -10.40
C PRO A 211 -15.14 15.47 -11.65
N ASP A 212 -15.71 14.28 -11.52
CA ASP A 212 -16.41 13.58 -12.60
C ASP A 212 -17.59 14.39 -13.18
N PHE A 213 -18.16 15.33 -12.42
CA PHE A 213 -19.28 16.17 -12.84
C PHE A 213 -18.87 17.59 -13.25
N VAL A 214 -17.58 17.93 -13.18
CA VAL A 214 -17.04 19.27 -13.45
C VAL A 214 -16.61 19.44 -14.93
N SER A 215 -16.90 18.46 -15.79
CA SER A 215 -16.49 18.46 -17.21
C SER A 215 -16.92 19.72 -17.99
N GLU A 216 -15.96 20.27 -18.77
CA GLU A 216 -16.14 21.35 -19.77
C GLU A 216 -17.05 20.94 -20.95
N SER A 217 -17.38 19.65 -21.08
CA SER A 217 -18.32 19.13 -22.08
C SER A 217 -19.41 18.33 -21.37
N PRO A 218 -20.53 18.96 -20.96
CA PRO A 218 -21.71 18.20 -20.56
C PRO A 218 -22.05 17.23 -21.69
N ILE A 219 -22.44 16.00 -21.36
CA ILE A 219 -23.10 15.13 -22.35
C ILE A 219 -24.28 15.96 -22.85
N ALA A 220 -24.18 16.49 -24.06
CA ALA A 220 -25.28 17.20 -24.69
C ALA A 220 -26.33 16.14 -25.01
N VAL A 221 -27.20 15.87 -24.03
CA VAL A 221 -28.31 14.94 -24.18
C VAL A 221 -29.29 15.63 -25.12
N ASN A 222 -29.07 15.45 -26.42
CA ASN A 222 -30.13 15.66 -27.38
C ASN A 222 -31.19 14.60 -27.05
N PRO A 223 -32.46 14.96 -26.78
CA PRO A 223 -33.52 14.02 -26.41
C PRO A 223 -33.72 12.87 -27.42
N SER A 224 -33.18 13.03 -28.63
CA SER A 224 -33.25 12.08 -29.74
C SER A 224 -32.15 11.01 -29.74
N VAL A 225 -31.10 11.15 -28.91
CA VAL A 225 -29.94 10.25 -28.91
C VAL A 225 -30.05 9.24 -27.78
N ILE A 226 -30.22 7.97 -28.14
CA ILE A 226 -30.15 6.85 -27.19
C ILE A 226 -28.69 6.64 -26.81
N ILE A 227 -28.33 6.92 -25.56
CA ILE A 227 -26.98 6.68 -25.04
C ILE A 227 -26.86 5.21 -24.66
N ASN A 228 -25.92 4.51 -25.30
CA ASN A 228 -25.61 3.13 -24.94
C ASN A 228 -24.72 3.11 -23.69
N THR A 229 -25.31 2.71 -22.56
CA THR A 229 -24.63 2.59 -21.26
C THR A 229 -23.87 1.27 -21.10
N THR A 230 -23.86 0.39 -22.12
CA THR A 230 -23.20 -0.92 -22.05
C THR A 230 -21.68 -0.76 -22.02
N PRO A 231 -21.00 -1.20 -20.94
CA PRO A 231 -19.55 -1.07 -20.83
C PRO A 231 -18.81 -1.99 -21.81
N LYS A 232 -17.63 -1.56 -22.26
CA LYS A 232 -16.70 -2.42 -23.01
C LYS A 232 -15.87 -3.26 -22.03
N PHE A 233 -15.93 -4.58 -22.17
CA PHE A 233 -15.14 -5.50 -21.35
C PHE A 233 -13.83 -5.87 -22.04
N SER A 234 -12.71 -5.78 -21.31
CA SER A 234 -11.42 -6.35 -21.70
C SER A 234 -10.96 -7.37 -20.67
N TYR A 235 -10.44 -8.52 -21.12
CA TYR A 235 -10.03 -9.62 -20.25
C TYR A 235 -8.50 -9.70 -20.21
N LYS A 236 -7.95 -9.63 -19.00
CA LYS A 236 -6.51 -9.48 -18.77
C LYS A 236 -5.97 -10.52 -17.81
N THR A 237 -4.66 -10.74 -17.83
CA THR A 237 -3.99 -11.66 -16.90
C THR A 237 -2.61 -11.19 -16.55
N ARG A 238 -2.32 -11.28 -15.26
CA ARG A 238 -1.02 -10.91 -14.72
C ARG A 238 0.03 -11.92 -15.15
N LYS A 239 1.15 -11.43 -15.70
CA LYS A 239 2.15 -12.30 -16.36
C LYS A 239 3.57 -11.96 -15.93
N SER A 240 4.06 -10.77 -16.28
CA SER A 240 5.41 -10.31 -15.96
C SER A 240 5.42 -8.83 -15.59
N THR A 241 6.45 -8.45 -14.84
CA THR A 241 6.79 -7.07 -14.51
C THR A 241 8.08 -6.70 -15.23
N ARG A 242 8.13 -5.53 -15.85
CA ARG A 242 9.31 -4.98 -16.55
C ARG A 242 9.79 -3.75 -15.82
N TYR A 243 11.06 -3.74 -15.42
CA TYR A 243 11.72 -2.58 -14.86
C TYR A 243 12.72 -1.99 -15.85
N VAL A 244 12.76 -0.67 -15.97
CA VAL A 244 13.95 0.04 -16.48
C VAL A 244 14.48 0.92 -15.36
N ILE A 245 15.70 0.62 -14.90
CA ILE A 245 16.37 1.38 -13.85
C ILE A 245 17.12 2.54 -14.51
N ILE A 246 16.83 3.76 -14.10
CA ILE A 246 17.57 4.97 -14.44
C ILE A 246 18.39 5.36 -13.22
N ILE A 247 19.71 5.49 -13.40
CA ILE A 247 20.62 5.95 -12.36
C ILE A 247 21.27 7.25 -12.85
N ASP A 248 21.14 8.30 -12.05
CA ASP A 248 21.96 9.51 -12.20
C ASP A 248 23.44 9.14 -11.99
N GLU A 249 24.28 9.39 -12.97
CA GLU A 249 25.70 9.04 -12.96
C GLU A 249 26.59 10.28 -12.81
N THR A 250 26.23 11.19 -11.90
CA THR A 250 27.02 12.39 -11.58
C THR A 250 27.79 12.24 -10.27
N LEU A 251 28.77 13.12 -10.06
CA LEU A 251 29.59 13.15 -8.84
C LEU A 251 28.75 13.41 -7.58
N ASP A 252 27.58 14.04 -7.71
CA ASP A 252 26.65 14.28 -6.60
C ASP A 252 26.09 12.99 -5.99
N MET A 253 26.20 11.87 -6.72
CA MET A 253 25.84 10.54 -6.24
C MET A 253 26.94 9.87 -5.40
N GLN A 254 28.14 10.47 -5.32
CA GLN A 254 29.29 9.99 -4.54
C GLN A 254 29.47 10.79 -3.24
N LEU A 255 28.54 10.64 -2.31
CA LEU A 255 28.72 11.05 -0.91
C LEU A 255 29.32 9.89 -0.11
N ARG A 256 30.64 9.94 0.14
CA ARG A 256 31.41 8.89 0.84
C ARG A 256 31.20 7.52 0.18
N GLU A 257 30.43 6.63 0.78
CA GLU A 257 30.20 5.25 0.32
C GLU A 257 28.87 5.08 -0.42
N SER A 258 28.09 6.14 -0.62
CA SER A 258 26.74 6.08 -1.19
C SER A 258 26.66 5.35 -2.53
N TRP A 259 27.57 5.61 -3.46
CA TRP A 259 27.57 4.91 -4.75
C TRP A 259 27.77 3.39 -4.59
N SER A 260 28.72 2.99 -3.73
CA SER A 260 28.99 1.59 -3.44
C SER A 260 27.79 0.88 -2.80
N PHE A 261 27.05 1.59 -1.93
CA PHE A 261 25.84 1.09 -1.29
C PHE A 261 24.70 0.93 -2.30
N LEU A 262 24.54 1.87 -3.22
CA LEU A 262 23.57 1.79 -4.31
C LEU A 262 23.82 0.57 -5.20
N ARG A 263 25.07 0.37 -5.63
CA ARG A 263 25.48 -0.82 -6.40
C ARG A 263 25.17 -2.11 -5.67
N SER A 264 25.55 -2.19 -4.40
CA SER A 264 25.33 -3.38 -3.56
C SER A 264 23.83 -3.65 -3.34
N ALA A 265 23.02 -2.59 -3.23
CA ALA A 265 21.58 -2.69 -3.00
C ALA A 265 20.84 -3.13 -4.26
N ILE A 266 21.17 -2.56 -5.43
CA ILE A 266 20.62 -3.01 -6.72
C ILE A 266 21.05 -4.46 -7.00
N ARG A 267 22.31 -4.83 -6.73
CA ARG A 267 22.77 -6.22 -6.83
C ARG A 267 21.93 -7.14 -5.95
N LYS A 268 21.70 -6.78 -4.68
CA LYS A 268 20.84 -7.57 -3.78
C LYS A 268 19.45 -7.72 -4.35
N TRP A 269 18.86 -6.62 -4.80
CA TRP A 269 17.49 -6.59 -5.31
C TRP A 269 17.32 -7.50 -6.52
N VAL A 270 18.18 -7.37 -7.53
CA VAL A 270 18.07 -8.11 -8.78
C VAL A 270 18.40 -9.60 -8.62
N VAL A 271 19.43 -9.92 -7.83
CA VAL A 271 19.91 -11.30 -7.71
C VAL A 271 19.06 -12.11 -6.73
N TYR A 272 18.66 -11.51 -5.60
CA TYR A 272 18.05 -12.23 -4.47
C TYR A 272 16.60 -11.90 -4.17
N ASP A 273 16.12 -10.70 -4.48
CA ASP A 273 14.78 -10.26 -4.08
C ASP A 273 13.76 -10.33 -5.23
N LEU A 274 14.18 -10.04 -6.46
CA LEU A 274 13.30 -10.05 -7.63
C LEU A 274 12.98 -11.47 -8.11
N PRO A 275 11.70 -11.75 -8.44
CA PRO A 275 11.27 -13.05 -8.91
C PRO A 275 11.71 -13.31 -10.37
N GLY A 276 11.79 -14.58 -10.76
CA GLY A 276 12.31 -14.98 -12.08
C GLY A 276 11.47 -14.53 -13.28
N ASN A 277 10.18 -14.21 -13.10
CA ASN A 277 9.30 -13.71 -14.15
C ASN A 277 9.42 -12.19 -14.37
N THR A 278 10.43 -11.54 -13.79
CA THR A 278 10.75 -10.14 -13.99
C THR A 278 11.72 -9.95 -15.16
N GLU A 279 11.55 -8.86 -15.90
CA GLU A 279 12.50 -8.40 -16.92
C GLU A 279 13.10 -7.07 -16.50
N ILE A 280 14.37 -6.84 -16.82
CA ILE A 280 15.10 -5.66 -16.37
C ILE A 280 15.94 -5.05 -17.50
N GLY A 281 15.90 -3.73 -17.61
CA GLY A 281 16.82 -2.91 -18.39
C GLY A 281 17.41 -1.81 -17.50
N MET A 282 18.48 -1.16 -17.98
CA MET A 282 19.17 -0.12 -17.22
C MET A 282 19.72 0.98 -18.14
N VAL A 283 19.59 2.22 -17.67
CA VAL A 283 20.05 3.44 -18.32
C VAL A 283 20.84 4.27 -17.31
N LEU A 284 22.04 4.68 -17.67
CA LEU A 284 22.80 5.69 -16.93
C LEU A 284 22.54 7.06 -17.56
N ALA A 285 22.30 8.06 -16.71
CA ALA A 285 22.08 9.43 -17.14
C ALA A 285 23.24 10.30 -16.67
N ASN A 286 23.93 10.93 -17.61
CA ASN A 286 24.95 11.92 -17.33
C ASN A 286 24.49 13.32 -17.81
N ASP A 287 25.34 14.33 -17.69
CA ASP A 287 25.08 15.72 -18.03
C ASP A 287 24.82 15.95 -19.53
N THR A 288 25.49 15.17 -20.37
CA THR A 288 25.54 15.37 -21.83
C THR A 288 24.97 14.20 -22.62
N ALA A 289 24.85 13.01 -22.00
CA ALA A 289 24.47 11.79 -22.69
C ALA A 289 23.69 10.82 -21.79
N THR A 290 22.97 9.90 -22.44
CA THR A 290 22.36 8.73 -21.82
C THR A 290 23.03 7.47 -22.37
N GLU A 291 23.32 6.52 -21.50
CA GLU A 291 23.91 5.22 -21.89
C GLU A 291 22.96 4.08 -21.52
N LYS A 292 22.51 3.32 -22.53
CA LYS A 292 21.67 2.13 -22.37
C LYS A 292 22.53 0.92 -22.02
N ILE A 293 23.07 0.89 -20.81
CA ILE A 293 24.03 -0.13 -20.36
C ILE A 293 23.45 -1.55 -20.29
N LEU A 294 22.12 -1.69 -20.21
CA LEU A 294 21.47 -2.98 -20.26
C LEU A 294 20.14 -2.92 -21.02
N GLN A 295 20.06 -3.68 -22.12
CA GLN A 295 18.80 -3.93 -22.82
C GLN A 295 17.88 -4.82 -21.98
N ILE A 296 16.57 -4.67 -22.16
CA ILE A 296 15.58 -5.40 -21.35
C ILE A 296 15.72 -6.92 -21.55
N SER A 297 16.07 -7.61 -20.47
CA SER A 297 16.31 -9.05 -20.45
C SER A 297 15.61 -9.74 -19.28
N SER A 298 15.26 -11.02 -19.42
CA SER A 298 14.55 -11.77 -18.39
C SER A 298 15.50 -12.27 -17.30
N LEU A 299 15.10 -12.11 -16.03
CA LEU A 299 15.81 -12.64 -14.86
C LEU A 299 15.62 -14.14 -14.64
N HIS A 300 14.83 -14.82 -15.47
CA HIS A 300 14.71 -16.27 -15.42
C HIS A 300 16.05 -16.95 -15.79
N ILE A 301 16.85 -16.28 -16.62
CA ILE A 301 18.18 -16.74 -17.03
C ILE A 301 19.20 -16.30 -15.98
N GLN A 302 19.86 -17.26 -15.34
CA GLN A 302 20.79 -16.97 -14.23
C GLN A 302 21.95 -16.06 -14.64
N GLU A 303 22.49 -16.23 -15.85
CA GLU A 303 23.55 -15.38 -16.40
C GLU A 303 23.14 -13.90 -16.46
N ASN A 304 21.88 -13.61 -16.79
CA ASN A 304 21.38 -12.24 -16.82
C ASN A 304 21.37 -11.61 -15.43
N LYS A 305 21.14 -12.39 -14.36
CA LYS A 305 21.17 -11.86 -12.98
C LYS A 305 22.56 -11.38 -12.59
N ASP A 306 23.59 -12.16 -12.92
CA ASP A 306 24.98 -11.82 -12.60
C ASP A 306 25.50 -10.64 -13.44
N LEU A 307 25.02 -10.53 -14.69
CA LEU A 307 25.31 -9.43 -15.60
C LEU A 307 24.76 -8.09 -15.08
N VAL A 308 23.50 -8.03 -14.66
CA VAL A 308 22.87 -6.78 -14.18
C VAL A 308 23.66 -6.16 -13.03
N ALA A 309 24.13 -7.00 -12.10
CA ALA A 309 24.91 -6.57 -10.95
C ALA A 309 26.31 -6.04 -11.29
N SER A 310 26.79 -6.32 -12.51
CA SER A 310 28.16 -6.01 -12.95
C SER A 310 28.22 -4.78 -13.86
N PHE A 311 27.10 -4.33 -14.43
CA PHE A 311 27.05 -3.20 -15.35
C PHE A 311 27.12 -1.82 -14.68
N ILE A 312 26.80 -1.69 -13.38
CA ILE A 312 26.90 -0.40 -12.71
C ILE A 312 28.39 -0.07 -12.47
N PRO A 313 28.91 1.07 -12.98
CA PRO A 313 30.30 1.48 -12.85
C PRO A 313 30.80 1.48 -11.41
N TYR A 314 32.10 1.25 -11.18
CA TYR A 314 32.65 1.24 -9.81
C TYR A 314 32.66 2.61 -9.13
N SER A 315 32.68 3.68 -9.93
CA SER A 315 32.55 5.07 -9.52
C SER A 315 31.63 5.78 -10.52
N PRO A 316 30.88 6.82 -10.12
CA PRO A 316 30.13 7.64 -11.06
C PRO A 316 31.08 8.52 -11.89
N SER A 317 30.52 9.28 -12.82
CA SER A 317 31.31 10.25 -13.57
C SER A 317 31.75 11.44 -12.70
N ASP A 318 32.79 12.14 -13.16
CA ASP A 318 33.30 13.34 -12.47
C ASP A 318 32.45 14.60 -12.73
N SER A 319 31.34 14.50 -13.47
CA SER A 319 30.49 15.64 -13.76
C SER A 319 29.70 16.08 -12.52
N ARG A 320 29.65 17.39 -12.29
CA ARG A 320 28.80 18.04 -11.27
C ARG A 320 27.56 18.69 -11.87
N GLN A 321 27.40 18.61 -13.18
CA GLN A 321 26.22 19.15 -13.84
C GLN A 321 25.04 18.19 -13.64
N PRO A 322 23.80 18.69 -13.59
CA PRO A 322 22.62 17.83 -13.47
C PRO A 322 22.51 16.84 -14.63
N ALA A 323 22.21 15.56 -14.34
CA ALA A 323 21.98 14.58 -15.38
C ALA A 323 20.73 14.91 -16.22
N CYS A 324 20.74 14.54 -17.51
CA CYS A 324 19.57 14.68 -18.37
C CYS A 324 18.50 13.61 -18.06
N LEU A 325 17.74 13.79 -16.97
CA LEU A 325 16.66 12.88 -16.59
C LEU A 325 15.56 12.79 -17.66
N THR A 326 15.25 13.90 -18.35
CA THR A 326 14.30 13.93 -19.48
C THR A 326 14.74 12.99 -20.61
N CYS A 327 16.03 12.98 -20.93
CA CYS A 327 16.61 12.10 -21.95
C CYS A 327 16.47 10.64 -21.51
N ALA A 328 16.89 10.32 -20.27
CA ALA A 328 16.88 8.96 -19.76
C ALA A 328 15.48 8.38 -19.63
N ILE A 329 14.50 9.19 -19.19
CA ILE A 329 13.09 8.78 -19.09
C ILE A 329 12.52 8.53 -20.49
N SER A 330 12.83 9.39 -21.46
CA SER A 330 12.38 9.19 -22.85
C SER A 330 12.95 7.91 -23.46
N ASP A 331 14.23 7.63 -23.21
CA ASP A 331 14.88 6.38 -23.62
C ASP A 331 14.25 5.16 -22.95
N ALA A 332 13.97 5.22 -21.65
CA ALA A 332 13.33 4.13 -20.91
C ALA A 332 11.91 3.85 -21.40
N ILE A 333 11.13 4.90 -21.70
CA ILE A 333 9.79 4.77 -22.33
C ILE A 333 9.93 4.07 -23.68
N SER A 334 10.90 4.46 -24.50
CA SER A 334 11.16 3.84 -25.81
C SER A 334 11.49 2.36 -25.67
N MET A 335 12.40 1.99 -24.75
CA MET A 335 12.78 0.60 -24.47
C MET A 335 11.58 -0.25 -24.05
N LEU A 336 10.74 0.26 -23.14
CA LEU A 336 9.54 -0.45 -22.67
C LEU A 336 8.49 -0.60 -23.79
N ASN A 337 8.32 0.42 -24.62
CA ASN A 337 7.39 0.39 -25.75
C ASN A 337 7.84 -0.62 -26.81
N GLU A 338 9.13 -0.65 -27.15
CA GLU A 338 9.70 -1.64 -28.07
C GLU A 338 9.52 -3.06 -27.52
N ARG A 339 9.85 -3.30 -26.25
CA ARG A 339 9.64 -4.60 -25.60
C ARG A 339 8.16 -5.00 -25.59
N THR A 340 7.26 -4.04 -25.40
CA THR A 340 5.81 -4.28 -25.42
C THR A 340 5.30 -4.66 -26.80
N ARG A 341 5.85 -4.07 -27.87
CA ARG A 341 5.53 -4.47 -29.25
C ARG A 341 5.97 -5.89 -29.57
N ILE A 342 7.15 -6.29 -29.09
CA ILE A 342 7.75 -7.61 -29.38
C ILE A 342 7.13 -8.71 -28.50
N SER A 343 6.98 -8.46 -27.21
CA SER A 343 6.65 -9.48 -26.20
C SER A 343 5.25 -9.31 -25.57
N GLY A 344 4.45 -8.38 -26.09
CA GLY A 344 3.12 -8.04 -25.58
C GLY A 344 3.14 -7.18 -24.31
N PRO A 345 1.97 -6.76 -23.79
CA PRO A 345 1.86 -5.92 -22.60
C PRO A 345 2.41 -6.59 -21.33
N ALA A 346 2.86 -5.76 -20.39
CA ALA A 346 3.32 -6.15 -19.06
C ALA A 346 3.22 -4.94 -18.12
N ASN A 347 3.22 -5.17 -16.81
CA ASN A 347 3.34 -4.08 -15.83
C ASN A 347 4.73 -3.43 -15.98
N SER A 348 4.76 -2.23 -16.56
CA SER A 348 5.97 -1.54 -16.97
C SER A 348 6.29 -0.40 -16.02
N VAL A 349 7.47 -0.46 -15.41
CA VAL A 349 7.89 0.44 -14.34
C VAL A 349 9.26 1.03 -14.65
N ILE A 350 9.39 2.35 -14.52
CA ILE A 350 10.67 3.05 -14.57
C ILE A 350 11.06 3.39 -13.14
N LEU A 351 12.22 2.92 -12.68
CA LEU A 351 12.79 3.29 -11.39
C LEU A 351 13.84 4.37 -11.60
N VAL A 352 13.63 5.58 -11.09
CA VAL A 352 14.60 6.69 -11.16
C VAL A 352 15.30 6.86 -9.83
N VAL A 353 16.63 6.77 -9.82
CA VAL A 353 17.47 7.04 -8.65
C VAL A 353 18.35 8.26 -8.95
N ALA A 354 18.05 9.39 -8.32
CA ALA A 354 18.75 10.65 -8.57
C ALA A 354 18.68 11.59 -7.35
N PRO A 355 19.56 12.59 -7.23
CA PRO A 355 19.59 13.51 -6.09
C PRO A 355 18.59 14.67 -6.23
N GLY A 356 17.37 14.37 -6.70
CA GLY A 356 16.33 15.33 -7.06
C GLY A 356 16.36 15.73 -8.55
N MET A 357 15.49 16.67 -8.93
CA MET A 357 15.40 17.24 -10.28
C MET A 357 15.49 18.78 -10.27
N ASP A 358 15.93 19.34 -11.39
CA ASP A 358 16.04 20.78 -11.57
C ASP A 358 14.69 21.41 -11.97
N PHE A 359 14.48 22.69 -11.62
CA PHE A 359 13.26 23.45 -11.96
C PHE A 359 13.02 23.58 -13.47
N SER A 360 14.09 23.51 -14.26
CA SER A 360 14.02 23.54 -15.72
C SER A 360 13.27 22.34 -16.30
N ILE A 361 13.15 21.23 -15.55
CA ILE A 361 12.46 20.03 -16.00
C ILE A 361 10.97 20.15 -15.66
N ASP A 362 10.15 20.42 -16.68
CA ASP A 362 8.71 20.20 -16.57
C ASP A 362 8.45 18.69 -16.59
N TYR A 363 8.10 18.13 -15.42
CA TYR A 363 7.81 16.71 -15.28
C TYR A 363 6.44 16.32 -15.89
N LYS A 364 5.53 17.27 -16.11
CA LYS A 364 4.15 16.97 -16.53
C LYS A 364 4.09 16.31 -17.92
N PRO A 365 4.80 16.79 -18.96
CA PRO A 365 4.86 16.11 -20.25
C PRO A 365 5.42 14.69 -20.14
N LEU A 366 6.46 14.48 -19.33
CA LEU A 366 7.08 13.16 -19.12
C LEU A 366 6.10 12.20 -18.42
N ALA A 367 5.47 12.66 -17.34
CA ALA A 367 4.47 11.88 -16.62
C ALA A 367 3.26 11.55 -17.51
N ASN A 368 2.80 12.51 -18.32
CA ASN A 368 1.71 12.30 -19.28
C ASN A 368 2.09 11.28 -20.37
N ALA A 369 3.31 11.36 -20.89
CA ALA A 369 3.83 10.40 -21.88
C ALA A 369 3.90 8.99 -21.30
N ALA A 370 4.47 8.82 -20.10
CA ALA A 370 4.50 7.54 -19.40
C ALA A 370 3.09 6.99 -19.14
N ARG A 371 2.17 7.81 -18.62
CA ARG A 371 0.77 7.42 -18.34
C ARG A 371 0.02 6.97 -19.60
N THR A 372 0.21 7.67 -20.71
CA THR A 372 -0.42 7.32 -22.00
C THR A 372 0.05 5.96 -22.50
N ASN A 373 1.32 5.62 -22.26
CA ASN A 373 1.90 4.32 -22.57
C ASN A 373 1.68 3.26 -21.47
N LYS A 374 0.86 3.54 -20.44
CA LYS A 374 0.60 2.65 -19.30
C LYS A 374 1.88 2.27 -18.53
N ILE A 375 2.83 3.21 -18.43
CA ILE A 375 4.08 3.08 -17.68
C ILE A 375 3.97 3.87 -16.37
N ARG A 376 4.44 3.27 -15.27
CA ARG A 376 4.55 3.93 -13.97
C ARG A 376 5.99 4.34 -13.71
N ILE A 377 6.19 5.50 -13.12
CA ILE A 377 7.50 5.97 -12.67
C ILE A 377 7.53 5.89 -11.15
N THR A 378 8.48 5.16 -10.60
CA THR A 378 8.80 5.14 -9.17
C THR A 378 10.17 5.78 -8.98
N THR A 379 10.35 6.50 -7.88
CA THR A 379 11.53 7.34 -7.67
C THR A 379 12.16 7.11 -6.31
N ILE A 380 13.49 7.24 -6.25
CA ILE A 380 14.26 7.26 -5.01
C ILE A 380 15.13 8.52 -5.03
N ASN A 381 14.83 9.49 -4.16
CA ASN A 381 15.75 10.58 -3.90
C ASN A 381 16.96 10.01 -3.14
N TYR A 382 18.15 10.06 -3.76
CA TYR A 382 19.38 9.47 -3.24
C TYR A 382 20.62 10.20 -3.80
N PRO A 383 21.74 10.30 -3.08
CA PRO A 383 21.90 10.05 -1.64
C PRO A 383 21.32 11.16 -0.77
N ASN A 384 20.87 12.27 -1.37
CA ASN A 384 20.12 13.33 -0.73
C ASN A 384 19.30 14.09 -1.78
N VAL A 385 18.40 14.99 -1.38
CA VAL A 385 17.75 15.95 -2.28
C VAL A 385 18.67 17.16 -2.40
N ILE A 386 19.58 17.12 -3.37
CA ILE A 386 20.55 18.21 -3.65
C ILE A 386 19.93 19.23 -4.60
N ARG A 387 19.12 18.77 -5.55
CA ARG A 387 18.39 19.63 -6.48
C ARG A 387 17.19 20.25 -5.78
N ARG A 388 16.68 21.35 -6.36
CA ARG A 388 15.65 22.16 -5.71
C ARG A 388 14.27 21.50 -5.69
N GLN A 389 14.01 20.52 -6.54
CA GLN A 389 12.76 19.74 -6.52
C GLN A 389 13.04 18.27 -6.20
N PRO A 390 12.30 17.66 -5.27
CA PRO A 390 12.33 16.21 -5.09
C PRO A 390 11.65 15.51 -6.27
N LEU A 391 11.95 14.22 -6.46
CA LEU A 391 11.40 13.42 -7.56
C LEU A 391 9.93 13.00 -7.36
N ASP A 392 9.33 13.34 -6.23
CA ASP A 392 8.04 12.81 -5.77
C ASP A 392 6.89 13.15 -6.73
N ALA A 393 6.88 14.39 -7.24
CA ALA A 393 5.85 14.86 -8.16
C ALA A 393 5.84 14.07 -9.48
N LEU A 394 7.01 13.66 -9.97
CA LEU A 394 7.16 12.82 -11.16
C LEU A 394 6.54 11.43 -10.94
N ALA A 395 6.79 10.82 -9.77
CA ALA A 395 6.22 9.51 -9.44
C ALA A 395 4.70 9.57 -9.32
N HIS A 396 4.20 10.51 -8.51
CA HIS A 396 2.76 10.69 -8.26
C HIS A 396 1.99 11.04 -9.54
N GLY A 397 2.60 11.80 -10.46
CA GLY A 397 2.01 12.12 -11.76
C GLY A 397 1.68 10.90 -12.64
N THR A 398 2.28 9.74 -12.35
CA THR A 398 2.05 8.46 -13.05
C THR A 398 1.33 7.41 -12.20
N GLY A 399 0.96 7.75 -10.95
CA GLY A 399 0.44 6.79 -9.98
C GLY A 399 1.50 5.83 -9.42
N GLY A 400 2.79 6.16 -9.58
CA GLY A 400 3.88 5.44 -8.94
C GLY A 400 4.22 5.97 -7.54
N SER A 401 5.06 5.23 -6.82
CA SER A 401 5.49 5.55 -5.46
C SER A 401 6.82 6.32 -5.45
N ALA A 402 6.92 7.28 -4.53
CA ALA A 402 8.12 8.04 -4.27
C ALA A 402 8.76 7.61 -2.95
N PHE A 403 10.09 7.48 -2.94
CA PHE A 403 10.87 7.14 -1.77
C PHE A 403 12.05 8.11 -1.63
N SER A 404 12.58 8.22 -0.43
CA SER A 404 13.81 8.98 -0.16
C SER A 404 14.69 8.17 0.77
N VAL A 405 15.97 8.12 0.47
CA VAL A 405 16.97 7.49 1.34
C VAL A 405 18.15 8.45 1.47
N PHE A 406 18.34 8.93 2.68
CA PHE A 406 19.36 9.94 2.97
C PHE A 406 20.64 9.30 3.49
N GLU A 407 21.75 9.70 2.88
CA GLU A 407 23.07 9.35 3.37
C GLU A 407 23.31 10.02 4.72
N CYS A 408 23.71 9.21 5.70
CA CYS A 408 24.03 9.68 7.04
C CYS A 408 25.52 9.49 7.29
N LYS A 409 26.22 10.58 7.65
CA LYS A 409 27.67 10.58 7.91
C LYS A 409 28.03 9.92 9.24
N TYR A 410 29.05 9.06 9.22
CA TYR A 410 29.70 8.48 10.39
C TYR A 410 31.16 8.94 10.48
N ASN A 411 31.56 9.54 11.62
CA ASN A 411 32.92 10.04 11.89
C ASN A 411 33.53 10.94 10.78
N GLY A 412 32.73 11.54 9.92
CA GLY A 412 33.18 12.39 8.81
C GLY A 412 33.67 11.65 7.56
N GLU A 413 34.14 10.41 7.68
CA GLU A 413 34.79 9.67 6.59
C GLU A 413 33.91 8.56 5.97
N LYS A 414 32.97 7.98 6.73
CA LYS A 414 32.19 6.81 6.29
C LYS A 414 30.69 7.07 6.32
N THR A 415 29.94 6.25 5.60
CA THR A 415 28.47 6.29 5.62
C THR A 415 27.95 5.29 6.66
N TYR A 416 26.87 5.62 7.37
CA TYR A 416 26.21 4.68 8.26
C TYR A 416 25.56 3.52 7.48
N LEU A 417 25.66 2.31 8.04
CA LEU A 417 24.98 1.13 7.49
C LEU A 417 23.46 1.30 7.37
N THR A 418 22.86 2.19 8.17
CA THR A 418 21.44 2.55 8.12
C THR A 418 21.00 2.93 6.71
N THR A 419 21.78 3.75 6.00
CA THR A 419 21.52 4.17 4.61
C THR A 419 21.44 2.98 3.67
N TYR A 420 22.34 2.00 3.81
CA TYR A 420 22.29 0.77 3.00
C TYR A 420 21.04 -0.06 3.32
N PHE A 421 20.74 -0.25 4.60
CA PHE A 421 19.60 -1.03 5.04
C PHE A 421 18.27 -0.43 4.54
N GLU A 422 18.09 0.89 4.71
CA GLU A 422 16.94 1.63 4.20
C GLU A 422 16.81 1.49 2.67
N LEU A 423 17.90 1.63 1.92
CA LEU A 423 17.90 1.46 0.46
C LEU A 423 17.46 0.05 0.04
N THR A 424 17.93 -1.00 0.74
CA THR A 424 17.51 -2.37 0.45
C THR A 424 16.04 -2.61 0.76
N ASN A 425 15.49 -1.99 1.81
CA ASN A 425 14.07 -2.08 2.15
C ASN A 425 13.19 -1.35 1.13
N VAL A 426 13.62 -0.16 0.68
CA VAL A 426 12.92 0.59 -0.38
C VAL A 426 12.85 -0.22 -1.67
N LEU A 427 13.99 -0.75 -2.14
CA LEU A 427 14.01 -1.58 -3.35
C LEU A 427 13.14 -2.83 -3.20
N PHE A 428 13.20 -3.51 -2.05
CA PHE A 428 12.34 -4.64 -1.76
C PHE A 428 10.84 -4.28 -1.83
N ASN A 429 10.45 -3.15 -1.23
CA ASN A 429 9.08 -2.64 -1.26
C ASN A 429 8.61 -2.31 -2.69
N ILE A 430 9.48 -1.72 -3.52
CA ILE A 430 9.20 -1.49 -4.96
C ILE A 430 8.96 -2.83 -5.66
N GLY A 431 9.84 -3.80 -5.44
CA GLY A 431 9.70 -5.15 -5.99
C GLY A 431 8.37 -5.80 -5.64
N LYS A 432 7.95 -5.70 -4.37
CA LYS A 432 6.66 -6.21 -3.87
C LYS A 432 5.47 -5.46 -4.47
N GLN A 433 5.52 -4.12 -4.52
CA GLN A 433 4.41 -3.27 -4.92
C GLN A 433 4.00 -3.47 -6.39
N TYR A 434 4.96 -3.69 -7.28
CA TYR A 434 4.72 -3.85 -8.71
C TYR A 434 4.77 -5.30 -9.17
N TYR A 435 4.82 -6.25 -8.25
CA TYR A 435 4.81 -7.66 -8.59
C TYR A 435 3.44 -8.09 -9.13
N GLU A 436 3.44 -8.64 -10.34
CA GLU A 436 2.23 -9.15 -10.98
C GLU A 436 1.90 -10.61 -10.60
N GLY A 437 2.76 -11.30 -9.86
CA GLY A 437 2.46 -12.65 -9.36
C GLY A 437 1.62 -12.66 -8.09
N ASN A 438 1.59 -13.80 -7.39
CA ASN A 438 0.94 -13.86 -6.08
C ASN A 438 1.91 -13.27 -5.04
N THR A 439 1.47 -12.30 -4.25
CA THR A 439 2.31 -11.67 -3.22
C THR A 439 2.84 -12.66 -2.18
N ASN A 440 2.16 -13.79 -1.97
CA ASN A 440 2.62 -14.89 -1.11
C ASN A 440 3.76 -15.72 -1.73
N ASP A 441 4.09 -15.53 -3.01
CA ASP A 441 5.30 -16.11 -3.63
C ASP A 441 6.57 -15.35 -3.19
N LEU A 442 6.43 -14.13 -2.65
CA LEU A 442 7.54 -13.31 -2.16
C LEU A 442 7.83 -13.59 -0.68
N PRO A 443 9.11 -13.49 -0.23
CA PRO A 443 9.43 -13.57 1.18
C PRO A 443 8.83 -12.38 1.96
N VAL A 444 8.61 -12.56 3.26
CA VAL A 444 8.12 -11.53 4.17
C VAL A 444 9.12 -11.36 5.31
N GLU A 445 9.41 -10.11 5.66
CA GLU A 445 10.16 -9.78 6.87
C GLU A 445 9.29 -10.07 8.10
N ILE A 446 9.71 -11.02 8.92
CA ILE A 446 8.99 -11.43 10.14
C ILE A 446 9.64 -10.87 11.40
N TYR A 447 10.88 -10.39 11.30
CA TYR A 447 11.59 -9.81 12.42
C TYR A 447 12.68 -8.84 11.95
N ARG A 448 12.80 -7.73 12.67
CA ARG A 448 13.83 -6.72 12.50
C ARG A 448 14.30 -6.25 13.87
N LYS A 449 15.62 -6.08 14.04
CA LYS A 449 16.18 -5.39 15.21
C LYS A 449 17.43 -4.62 14.84
N GLU A 450 17.43 -3.33 15.15
CA GLU A 450 18.62 -2.49 15.09
C GLU A 450 19.47 -2.70 16.35
N LEU A 451 20.78 -2.86 16.15
CA LEU A 451 21.75 -3.07 17.22
C LEU A 451 22.71 -1.88 17.23
N VAL A 452 22.51 -0.97 18.19
CA VAL A 452 23.41 0.17 18.49
C VAL A 452 24.16 -0.04 19.80
N ASP A 453 25.23 0.72 20.04
CA ASP A 453 25.83 0.86 21.36
C ASP A 453 25.14 2.05 22.07
N VAL A 454 24.56 1.81 23.25
CA VAL A 454 23.81 2.80 24.05
C VAL A 454 24.81 3.67 24.82
N ILE A 455 24.69 4.99 24.71
CA ILE A 455 25.38 5.98 25.53
C ILE A 455 24.31 6.55 26.48
N ASP A 456 24.53 6.47 27.79
CA ASP A 456 23.58 6.98 28.80
C ASP A 456 23.68 8.51 28.91
N ASP A 457 22.58 9.17 29.27
CA ASP A 457 22.37 10.63 29.27
C ASP A 457 23.31 11.42 30.20
N SER A 458 24.16 10.73 30.96
CA SER A 458 25.08 11.33 31.94
C SER A 458 26.39 11.85 31.34
N ASN A 459 26.62 11.74 30.02
CA ASN A 459 27.90 12.09 29.36
C ASN A 459 29.15 11.43 30.00
N GLN A 460 28.93 10.45 30.89
CA GLN A 460 29.91 9.46 31.26
C GLN A 460 29.71 8.28 30.33
N ILE A 461 30.82 7.71 29.86
CA ILE A 461 30.82 6.40 29.20
C ILE A 461 30.36 5.37 30.23
N SER A 462 29.05 5.30 30.44
CA SER A 462 28.40 4.34 31.30
C SER A 462 28.60 2.97 30.67
N LYS A 463 29.55 2.23 31.24
CA LYS A 463 29.63 0.76 31.27
C LYS A 463 28.90 0.05 30.13
N ARG A 464 29.66 -0.32 29.11
CA ARG A 464 29.49 -1.53 28.26
C ARG A 464 28.01 -1.89 28.06
N THR A 465 27.41 -1.45 26.96
CA THR A 465 26.39 -2.29 26.32
C THR A 465 26.88 -3.72 26.34
N SER A 466 26.04 -4.65 26.81
CA SER A 466 26.42 -6.06 26.88
C SER A 466 26.98 -6.47 25.51
N ARG A 467 28.27 -6.83 25.47
CA ARG A 467 28.99 -7.34 24.29
C ARG A 467 28.12 -8.35 23.53
N THR A 468 27.39 -9.13 24.31
CA THR A 468 26.43 -10.14 23.91
C THR A 468 25.04 -9.55 23.85
N VAL A 469 24.46 -9.51 22.65
CA VAL A 469 23.06 -9.18 22.42
C VAL A 469 22.28 -10.46 22.21
N THR A 470 21.20 -10.63 22.98
CA THR A 470 20.22 -11.70 22.78
C THR A 470 18.91 -11.15 22.22
N GLY A 471 18.22 -11.98 21.44
CA GLY A 471 16.88 -11.68 20.93
C GLY A 471 16.18 -12.95 20.51
N SER A 472 14.90 -12.81 20.18
CA SER A 472 14.06 -13.92 19.75
C SER A 472 13.04 -13.46 18.72
N PHE A 473 12.62 -14.37 17.85
CA PHE A 473 11.58 -14.14 16.88
C PHE A 473 10.68 -15.38 16.75
N MET A 474 9.44 -15.17 16.32
CA MET A 474 8.48 -16.24 16.11
C MET A 474 8.42 -16.61 14.63
N LEU A 475 8.55 -17.90 14.31
CA LEU A 475 8.23 -18.42 12.98
C LEU A 475 6.81 -19.02 13.01
N ASP A 476 5.86 -18.33 12.38
CA ASP A 476 4.46 -18.77 12.28
C ASP A 476 4.33 -20.10 11.50
N SER A 477 3.33 -20.88 11.85
CA SER A 477 2.90 -22.10 11.15
C SER A 477 2.73 -21.96 9.63
N PHE A 478 2.26 -20.81 9.16
CA PHE A 478 2.05 -20.53 7.73
C PHE A 478 3.34 -20.11 7.01
N MET A 479 4.41 -19.86 7.75
CA MET A 479 5.70 -19.42 7.22
C MET A 479 6.70 -20.56 7.25
N GLY A 480 7.60 -20.59 6.28
CA GLY A 480 8.58 -21.67 6.17
C GLY A 480 9.69 -21.41 5.15
N PRO A 481 10.39 -22.47 4.74
CA PRO A 481 11.48 -22.36 3.78
C PRO A 481 11.02 -21.85 2.40
N PRO A 482 11.82 -21.01 1.71
CA PRO A 482 13.10 -20.47 2.18
C PRO A 482 12.90 -19.42 3.30
N ALA A 483 13.57 -19.63 4.43
CA ALA A 483 13.61 -18.71 5.55
C ALA A 483 15.05 -18.51 5.98
N ASN A 484 15.45 -17.26 6.18
CA ASN A 484 16.83 -16.87 6.35
C ASN A 484 16.97 -15.85 7.47
N PHE A 485 18.01 -16.04 8.28
CA PHE A 485 18.47 -15.10 9.30
C PHE A 485 19.68 -14.34 8.77
N PHE A 486 19.59 -13.01 8.73
CA PHE A 486 20.64 -12.13 8.25
C PHE A 486 21.13 -11.19 9.35
N VAL A 487 22.43 -10.94 9.34
CA VAL A 487 23.02 -9.80 10.03
C VAL A 487 23.68 -8.90 8.99
N TYR A 488 23.16 -7.68 8.86
CA TYR A 488 23.76 -6.67 8.00
C TYR A 488 25.03 -6.12 8.66
N ILE A 489 26.08 -5.98 7.86
CA ILE A 489 27.41 -5.58 8.30
C ILE A 489 27.98 -4.49 7.40
N HIS A 490 28.72 -3.53 7.98
CA HIS A 490 29.33 -2.45 7.21
C HIS A 490 30.49 -2.95 6.32
N ASN A 491 31.43 -3.70 6.90
CA ASN A 491 32.58 -4.26 6.20
C ASN A 491 32.58 -5.80 6.26
N PRO A 492 32.49 -6.52 5.12
CA PRO A 492 32.56 -7.98 5.09
C PRO A 492 33.90 -8.57 5.54
N GLU A 493 35.01 -7.87 5.33
CA GLU A 493 36.34 -8.34 5.73
C GLU A 493 36.54 -8.24 7.24
N ASN A 494 35.93 -7.24 7.87
CA ASN A 494 35.92 -7.07 9.31
C ASN A 494 34.53 -6.69 9.81
N PRO A 495 33.64 -7.69 10.03
CA PRO A 495 32.24 -7.45 10.36
C PRO A 495 32.03 -6.92 11.79
N LEU A 496 33.08 -6.91 12.62
CA LEU A 496 33.01 -6.55 14.04
C LEU A 496 32.00 -7.43 14.81
N ILE A 497 31.85 -8.69 14.42
CA ILE A 497 31.05 -9.72 15.08
C ILE A 497 31.93 -10.93 15.41
N THR A 498 32.14 -11.17 16.71
CA THR A 498 32.96 -12.28 17.21
C THR A 498 32.21 -13.60 17.23
N ASN A 499 30.95 -13.61 17.67
CA ASN A 499 30.14 -14.82 17.76
C ASN A 499 28.75 -14.57 17.17
N LEU A 500 28.20 -15.61 16.57
CA LEU A 500 26.85 -15.59 16.02
C LEU A 500 26.24 -16.97 16.23
N LYS A 501 25.20 -17.02 17.06
CA LYS A 501 24.51 -18.25 17.46
C LYS A 501 23.01 -18.09 17.22
N LEU A 502 22.40 -19.10 16.64
CA LEU A 502 20.96 -19.24 16.48
C LEU A 502 20.52 -20.57 17.10
N THR A 503 19.42 -20.57 17.85
CA THR A 503 18.89 -21.75 18.54
C THR A 503 17.44 -21.97 18.11
N SER A 504 17.12 -23.18 17.69
CA SER A 504 15.77 -23.56 17.27
C SER A 504 14.82 -23.77 18.47
N PRO A 505 13.49 -23.81 18.24
CA PRO A 505 12.51 -24.13 19.27
C PRO A 505 12.80 -25.47 19.98
N ASN A 506 13.33 -26.45 19.27
CA ASN A 506 13.71 -27.77 19.82
C ASN A 506 15.09 -27.78 20.52
N GLY A 507 15.78 -26.63 20.61
CA GLY A 507 17.08 -26.51 21.29
C GLY A 507 18.30 -26.79 20.41
N ASN A 508 18.13 -27.01 19.09
CA ASN A 508 19.25 -27.20 18.18
C ASN A 508 20.03 -25.90 17.99
N VAL A 509 21.35 -25.94 18.13
CA VAL A 509 22.22 -24.77 18.07
C VAL A 509 22.98 -24.72 16.74
N TYR A 510 22.88 -23.59 16.04
CA TYR A 510 23.58 -23.29 14.80
C TYR A 510 24.58 -22.15 15.01
N THR A 511 25.83 -22.38 14.61
CA THR A 511 26.94 -21.40 14.72
C THR A 511 27.75 -21.28 13.42
N ALA A 512 27.54 -22.19 12.46
CA ALA A 512 28.23 -22.17 11.18
C ALA A 512 27.79 -20.95 10.37
N ARG A 513 28.74 -20.09 9.98
CA ARG A 513 28.50 -18.91 9.17
C ARG A 513 28.63 -19.22 7.69
N SER A 514 27.97 -18.41 6.87
CA SER A 514 28.12 -18.42 5.41
C SER A 514 28.34 -17.00 4.91
N ASP A 515 29.39 -16.83 4.09
CA ASP A 515 29.77 -15.57 3.46
C ASP A 515 29.23 -15.46 2.02
N ALA A 516 28.31 -16.36 1.63
CA ALA A 516 27.71 -16.40 0.29
C ALA A 516 27.04 -15.07 -0.13
N ARG A 517 26.66 -14.23 0.85
CA ARG A 517 26.05 -12.91 0.65
C ARG A 517 26.90 -11.75 1.15
N SER A 518 28.21 -11.95 1.31
CA SER A 518 29.17 -10.91 1.71
C SER A 518 29.21 -9.71 0.75
N LEU A 519 29.08 -9.94 -0.57
CA LEU A 519 29.02 -8.89 -1.60
C LEU A 519 27.80 -7.96 -1.47
N VAL A 520 26.77 -8.40 -0.75
CA VAL A 520 25.58 -7.61 -0.42
C VAL A 520 25.51 -7.33 1.08
N LYS A 521 26.67 -7.32 1.76
CA LYS A 521 26.82 -6.90 3.16
C LYS A 521 25.92 -7.68 4.15
N GLN A 522 25.58 -8.93 3.83
CA GLN A 522 24.78 -9.82 4.67
C GLN A 522 25.63 -11.01 5.14
N LEU A 523 25.74 -11.19 6.45
CA LEU A 523 26.18 -12.44 7.06
C LEU A 523 24.99 -13.37 7.27
N MET A 524 25.20 -14.65 6.98
CA MET A 524 24.21 -15.70 7.17
C MET A 524 24.69 -16.71 8.20
N ILE A 525 23.74 -17.35 8.87
CA ILE A 525 23.96 -18.60 9.59
C ILE A 525 23.45 -19.72 8.68
N SER A 526 24.26 -20.76 8.50
CA SER A 526 23.89 -21.99 7.80
C SER A 526 22.94 -22.81 8.68
N ALA A 527 21.67 -22.39 8.71
CA ALA A 527 20.59 -23.02 9.44
C ALA A 527 19.36 -23.19 8.54
N VAL A 528 18.62 -24.28 8.71
CA VAL A 528 17.35 -24.51 8.03
C VAL A 528 16.22 -24.06 8.96
N LEU A 529 15.64 -22.90 8.68
CA LEU A 529 14.54 -22.33 9.47
C LEU A 529 13.20 -22.93 9.01
N ASN A 530 12.89 -24.15 9.45
CA ASN A 530 11.65 -24.85 9.10
C ASN A 530 10.75 -25.17 10.31
N GLU A 531 11.30 -25.13 11.53
CA GLU A 531 10.58 -25.39 12.78
C GLU A 531 9.75 -24.17 13.20
N THR A 532 8.44 -24.36 13.35
CA THR A 532 7.52 -23.33 13.84
C THR A 532 7.73 -23.10 15.33
N GLY A 533 7.62 -21.85 15.78
CA GLY A 533 7.82 -21.48 17.18
C GLY A 533 8.90 -20.42 17.37
N THR A 534 9.33 -20.24 18.62
CA THR A 534 10.26 -19.20 19.01
C THR A 534 11.71 -19.62 18.75
N TRP A 535 12.37 -18.92 17.84
CA TRP A 535 13.80 -19.00 17.62
C TRP A 535 14.51 -17.96 18.48
N THR A 536 15.68 -18.30 19.02
CA THR A 536 16.48 -17.38 19.83
C THR A 536 17.86 -17.21 19.23
N TYR A 537 18.42 -16.01 19.28
CA TYR A 537 19.74 -15.72 18.75
C TYR A 537 20.61 -14.99 19.76
N THR A 538 21.91 -15.11 19.58
CA THR A 538 22.93 -14.45 20.40
C THR A 538 24.04 -13.94 19.48
N ILE A 539 24.36 -12.65 19.58
CA ILE A 539 25.37 -11.96 18.77
C ILE A 539 26.37 -11.31 19.70
N ASP A 540 27.65 -11.68 19.58
CA ASP A 540 28.73 -11.05 20.32
C ASP A 540 29.44 -10.02 19.44
N ARG A 541 29.15 -8.74 19.65
CA ARG A 541 29.75 -7.61 18.92
C ARG A 541 31.11 -7.21 19.52
N PHE A 542 31.96 -6.55 18.75
CA PHE A 542 33.13 -5.87 19.34
C PHE A 542 32.69 -4.61 20.09
N ASN A 543 33.32 -4.36 21.25
CA ASN A 543 33.02 -3.17 22.06
C ASN A 543 33.44 -1.88 21.35
N GLY A 544 32.61 -0.85 21.47
CA GLY A 544 32.87 0.44 20.84
C GLY A 544 32.74 0.37 19.34
N ASN A 545 31.98 -0.61 18.81
CA ASN A 545 31.63 -0.63 17.40
C ASN A 545 30.63 0.50 17.17
N PRO A 546 31.02 1.52 16.40
CA PRO A 546 30.24 2.72 16.28
C PRO A 546 29.26 2.66 15.08
N GLN A 547 29.32 1.60 14.28
CA GLN A 547 28.36 1.30 13.22
C GLN A 547 27.24 0.41 13.78
N PRO A 548 25.96 0.72 13.49
CA PRO A 548 24.86 -0.17 13.83
C PRO A 548 24.97 -1.47 13.05
N HIS A 549 24.48 -2.56 13.62
CA HIS A 549 24.17 -3.80 12.90
C HIS A 549 22.66 -3.97 12.82
N TYR A 550 22.15 -4.58 11.74
CA TYR A 550 20.73 -4.92 11.64
C TYR A 550 20.56 -6.43 11.60
N VAL A 551 19.69 -6.95 12.46
CA VAL A 551 19.21 -8.31 12.39
C VAL A 551 17.91 -8.29 11.59
N GLN A 552 17.82 -9.12 10.56
CA GLN A 552 16.63 -9.29 9.74
C GLN A 552 16.34 -10.77 9.57
N VAL A 553 15.08 -11.16 9.74
CA VAL A 553 14.62 -12.50 9.40
C VAL A 553 13.53 -12.39 8.35
N ILE A 554 13.73 -13.09 7.23
CA ILE A 554 12.72 -13.22 6.20
C ILE A 554 12.29 -14.69 6.10
N ALA A 555 11.03 -14.92 5.81
CA ALA A 555 10.48 -16.24 5.56
C ALA A 555 9.47 -16.19 4.41
N THR A 556 9.32 -17.28 3.67
CA THR A 556 8.33 -17.37 2.59
C THR A 556 7.06 -18.06 3.11
N PRO A 557 5.87 -17.59 2.73
CA PRO A 557 4.63 -18.30 3.00
C PRO A 557 4.64 -19.71 2.41
N ARG A 558 4.17 -20.71 3.17
CA ARG A 558 4.16 -22.13 2.75
C ARG A 558 3.17 -22.42 1.63
N SER A 559 2.22 -21.53 1.42
CA SER A 559 1.15 -21.66 0.43
C SER A 559 0.80 -20.30 -0.16
N LYS A 560 0.33 -20.31 -1.41
CA LYS A 560 -0.20 -19.15 -2.12
C LYS A 560 -1.44 -18.54 -1.45
N TYR A 561 -2.08 -19.28 -0.56
CA TYR A 561 -3.31 -18.88 0.16
C TYR A 561 -3.08 -18.73 1.67
N ALA A 562 -1.82 -18.74 2.11
CA ALA A 562 -1.51 -18.56 3.52
C ALA A 562 -1.97 -17.16 4.02
N PRO A 563 -2.62 -17.06 5.19
CA PRO A 563 -2.98 -15.79 5.78
C PRO A 563 -1.74 -15.14 6.41
N VAL A 564 -1.06 -14.31 5.62
CA VAL A 564 0.18 -13.63 6.01
C VAL A 564 -0.15 -12.26 6.61
N ILE A 565 0.62 -11.85 7.63
CA ILE A 565 0.53 -10.49 8.18
C ILE A 565 1.17 -9.53 7.17
N GLN A 566 0.40 -8.55 6.72
CA GLN A 566 0.85 -7.52 5.81
C GLN A 566 0.50 -6.15 6.40
N ALA A 567 1.45 -5.24 6.25
CA ALA A 567 1.25 -3.83 6.56
C ALA A 567 1.51 -3.01 5.29
N ARG A 568 0.67 -2.00 5.06
CA ARG A 568 0.90 -0.94 4.07
C ARG A 568 0.65 0.41 4.72
N SER A 569 1.32 1.44 4.24
CA SER A 569 1.12 2.81 4.71
C SER A 569 1.06 3.78 3.54
N TRP A 570 0.28 4.84 3.71
CA TRP A 570 0.19 5.92 2.74
C TRP A 570 -0.12 7.24 3.44
N ILE A 571 0.13 8.34 2.73
CA ILE A 571 -0.12 9.68 3.23
C ILE A 571 -1.24 10.27 2.41
N HIS A 572 -2.24 10.81 3.09
CA HIS A 572 -3.31 11.57 2.48
C HIS A 572 -3.09 13.07 2.71
N GLN A 573 -3.18 13.85 1.65
CA GLN A 573 -3.11 15.31 1.70
C GLN A 573 -4.43 15.89 1.18
N SER A 574 -5.13 16.63 2.03
CA SER A 574 -6.38 17.28 1.67
C SER A 574 -6.17 18.31 0.55
N LYS A 575 -7.06 18.31 -0.45
CA LYS A 575 -7.06 19.29 -1.55
C LYS A 575 -7.43 20.70 -1.08
N THR A 576 -8.18 20.83 0.00
CA THR A 576 -8.59 22.12 0.59
C THR A 576 -7.53 22.71 1.52
N GLY A 577 -6.38 22.05 1.66
CA GLY A 577 -5.35 22.36 2.64
C GLY A 577 -5.63 21.68 3.98
N GLY A 578 -4.64 21.73 4.88
CA GLY A 578 -4.70 21.08 6.19
C GLY A 578 -3.49 20.17 6.45
N PRO A 579 -3.32 19.71 7.70
CA PRO A 579 -2.26 18.77 8.05
C PRO A 579 -2.46 17.45 7.28
N PRO A 580 -1.39 16.83 6.74
CA PRO A 580 -1.48 15.51 6.13
C PRO A 580 -1.89 14.46 7.16
N ILE A 581 -2.54 13.41 6.70
CA ILE A 581 -2.91 12.25 7.51
C ILE A 581 -2.01 11.10 7.12
N ILE A 582 -1.46 10.41 8.12
CA ILE A 582 -0.70 9.17 7.92
C ILE A 582 -1.64 8.01 8.23
N TYR A 583 -1.81 7.12 7.26
CA TYR A 583 -2.57 5.89 7.39
C TYR A 583 -1.62 4.69 7.35
N ALA A 584 -1.96 3.66 8.11
CA ALA A 584 -1.35 2.35 8.01
C ALA A 584 -2.41 1.25 8.19
N GLU A 585 -2.53 0.38 7.21
CA GLU A 585 -3.41 -0.79 7.30
C GLU A 585 -2.59 -2.01 7.71
N VAL A 586 -3.11 -2.78 8.67
CA VAL A 586 -2.52 -4.02 9.16
C VAL A 586 -3.55 -5.15 9.05
N LYS A 587 -3.29 -6.12 8.17
CA LYS A 587 -4.16 -7.27 7.92
C LYS A 587 -3.40 -8.58 8.06
N LYS A 588 -4.08 -9.64 8.50
CA LYS A 588 -3.62 -11.04 8.45
C LYS A 588 -4.46 -11.79 7.43
N GLY A 589 -3.89 -12.05 6.26
CA GLY A 589 -4.69 -12.40 5.09
C GLY A 589 -5.63 -11.24 4.76
N ASP A 590 -6.93 -11.50 4.80
CA ASP A 590 -7.97 -10.52 4.50
C ASP A 590 -8.57 -9.84 5.75
N LEU A 591 -8.19 -10.31 6.94
CA LEU A 591 -8.80 -9.91 8.21
C LEU A 591 -7.98 -8.82 8.90
N PRO A 592 -8.62 -7.84 9.56
CA PRO A 592 -7.93 -6.79 10.28
C PRO A 592 -7.14 -7.33 11.47
N VAL A 593 -6.03 -6.67 11.79
CA VAL A 593 -5.26 -6.90 13.01
C VAL A 593 -5.54 -5.76 13.98
N ILE A 594 -6.19 -6.11 15.08
CA ILE A 594 -6.64 -5.18 16.12
C ILE A 594 -5.59 -5.15 17.23
N SER A 595 -5.41 -3.98 17.86
CA SER A 595 -4.47 -3.76 18.97
C SER A 595 -2.99 -4.00 18.61
N ALA A 596 -2.63 -3.83 17.34
CA ALA A 596 -1.24 -3.74 16.91
C ALA A 596 -0.62 -2.41 17.34
N LEU A 597 0.69 -2.40 17.58
CA LEU A 597 1.43 -1.17 17.83
C LEU A 597 2.01 -0.69 16.50
N VAL A 598 1.42 0.38 15.98
CA VAL A 598 1.85 1.05 14.75
C VAL A 598 2.60 2.33 15.11
N GLU A 599 3.93 2.29 14.99
CA GLU A 599 4.81 3.44 15.25
C GLU A 599 5.35 4.01 13.93
N VAL A 600 5.31 5.33 13.81
CA VAL A 600 5.91 6.07 12.70
C VAL A 600 7.14 6.80 13.22
N THR A 601 8.29 6.49 12.65
CA THR A 601 9.53 7.26 12.85
C THR A 601 9.59 8.36 11.80
N VAL A 602 9.65 9.61 12.27
CA VAL A 602 9.70 10.82 11.44
C VAL A 602 11.14 11.29 11.39
N THR A 603 11.71 11.40 10.18
CA THR A 603 13.06 11.93 9.95
C THR A 603 12.99 13.19 9.11
N ARG A 604 13.69 14.23 9.53
CA ARG A 604 13.75 15.51 8.82
C ARG A 604 15.10 15.69 8.09
N PRO A 605 15.15 15.88 6.75
CA PRO A 605 16.39 15.88 5.97
C PRO A 605 17.24 17.16 6.09
N ASP A 606 16.62 18.32 6.29
CA ASP A 606 17.27 19.65 6.32
C ASP A 606 17.89 19.99 7.68
N LYS A 607 17.48 19.30 8.74
CA LYS A 607 18.26 19.28 9.98
C LYS A 607 19.45 18.36 9.73
N VAL A 608 20.63 18.96 9.53
CA VAL A 608 21.89 18.23 9.68
C VAL A 608 21.78 17.52 11.03
N CYS A 609 21.92 16.19 11.05
CA CYS A 609 22.19 15.46 12.28
C CYS A 609 23.53 15.98 12.81
N GLN A 610 23.49 17.13 13.48
CA GLN A 610 24.67 17.73 14.07
C GLN A 610 24.95 16.88 15.29
N ALA A 611 25.89 15.94 15.15
CA ALA A 611 26.57 15.28 16.25
C ALA A 611 27.48 16.30 16.99
N GLY A 612 26.91 17.44 17.36
CA GLY A 612 27.51 18.51 18.13
C GLY A 612 27.14 18.43 19.61
N SER A 613 26.85 17.23 20.11
CA SER A 613 26.89 16.84 21.53
C SER A 613 26.42 15.38 21.68
N GLY A 614 27.08 14.43 21.03
CA GLY A 614 26.87 13.00 21.32
C GLY A 614 25.49 12.39 21.04
N MET A 615 24.49 13.13 20.55
CA MET A 615 23.15 12.59 20.31
C MET A 615 22.87 12.44 18.80
N VAL A 616 22.76 11.18 18.36
CA VAL A 616 22.23 10.77 17.04
C VAL A 616 20.69 10.78 17.04
N HIS A 617 20.06 11.04 18.19
CA HIS A 617 18.62 10.91 18.42
C HIS A 617 17.78 12.16 18.09
N GLU A 618 18.37 13.33 17.86
CA GLU A 618 17.62 14.59 17.71
C GLU A 618 16.94 14.82 16.35
N CYS A 619 17.06 13.90 15.39
CA CYS A 619 16.40 14.01 14.07
C CYS A 619 15.34 12.95 13.81
N ARG A 620 15.15 12.00 14.74
CA ARG A 620 14.20 10.88 14.62
C ARG A 620 13.23 10.94 15.78
N GLU A 621 12.03 11.43 15.51
CA GLU A 621 10.96 11.48 16.49
C GLU A 621 9.92 10.39 16.17
N LYS A 622 9.23 9.89 17.19
CA LYS A 622 8.24 8.82 17.03
C LYS A 622 6.83 9.31 17.36
N LEU A 623 5.88 8.89 16.55
CA LEU A 623 4.45 9.02 16.84
C LEU A 623 3.74 7.67 16.66
N LYS A 624 2.58 7.51 17.29
CA LYS A 624 1.74 6.31 17.18
C LYS A 624 0.49 6.61 16.37
N LEU A 625 0.11 5.68 15.50
CA LEU A 625 -1.18 5.68 14.81
C LEU A 625 -2.20 4.86 15.63
N LEU A 626 -3.48 5.21 15.52
CA LEU A 626 -4.54 4.65 16.36
C LEU A 626 -5.69 4.11 15.50
N ASP A 627 -6.29 3.00 15.94
CA ASP A 627 -7.50 2.36 15.40
C ASP A 627 -8.56 2.31 16.52
N THR A 628 -9.19 3.46 16.73
CA THR A 628 -10.16 3.81 17.76
C THR A 628 -11.57 4.03 17.21
N GLY A 629 -11.72 4.35 15.92
CA GLY A 629 -12.97 4.79 15.30
C GLY A 629 -13.50 6.10 15.89
N ALA A 630 -12.64 7.00 16.36
CA ALA A 630 -13.04 8.25 17.02
C ALA A 630 -13.61 9.32 16.06
N GLY A 631 -13.77 8.98 14.78
CA GLY A 631 -14.08 9.93 13.71
C GLY A 631 -12.79 10.33 12.98
N ASP A 632 -12.90 11.29 12.07
CA ASP A 632 -11.76 11.72 11.24
C ASP A 632 -10.50 12.05 12.06
N PRO A 633 -9.33 11.42 11.79
CA PRO A 633 -8.98 10.67 10.58
C PRO A 633 -9.23 9.16 10.64
N ASP A 634 -9.78 8.64 11.74
CA ASP A 634 -9.96 7.22 12.03
C ASP A 634 -11.45 6.91 12.16
N ILE A 635 -12.07 6.64 11.01
CA ILE A 635 -13.51 6.70 10.85
C ILE A 635 -14.27 5.43 11.24
N THR A 636 -13.56 4.32 11.44
CA THR A 636 -14.15 3.00 11.73
C THR A 636 -13.25 2.27 12.71
N LYS A 637 -13.83 1.81 13.83
CA LYS A 637 -13.08 1.11 14.87
C LYS A 637 -12.85 -0.36 14.50
N GLY A 638 -11.62 -0.83 14.68
CA GLY A 638 -11.24 -2.24 14.56
C GLY A 638 -11.20 -2.76 13.13
N ASP A 639 -11.12 -1.87 12.14
CA ASP A 639 -11.00 -2.22 10.72
C ASP A 639 -9.54 -2.50 10.30
N GLY A 640 -8.59 -2.39 11.24
CA GLY A 640 -7.18 -2.62 11.00
C GLY A 640 -6.48 -1.44 10.31
N VAL A 641 -7.17 -0.31 10.12
CA VAL A 641 -6.60 0.93 9.63
C VAL A 641 -6.28 1.85 10.81
N TYR A 642 -4.99 2.10 11.02
CA TYR A 642 -4.50 3.00 12.04
C TYR A 642 -4.20 4.34 11.38
N SER A 643 -4.68 5.44 11.94
CA SER A 643 -4.43 6.76 11.38
C SER A 643 -4.13 7.83 12.42
N ARG A 644 -3.50 8.92 11.96
CA ARG A 644 -3.26 10.14 12.75
C ARG A 644 -2.91 11.32 11.85
N TYR A 645 -3.33 12.51 12.27
CA TYR A 645 -2.84 13.76 11.71
C TYR A 645 -1.35 13.99 12.00
N PHE A 646 -0.61 14.42 10.98
CA PHE A 646 0.78 14.84 11.11
C PHE A 646 0.86 16.37 11.15
N ASN A 647 1.36 16.88 12.27
CA ASN A 647 1.55 18.31 12.50
C ASN A 647 3.03 18.67 12.37
N ALA A 648 3.42 19.30 11.26
CA ALA A 648 4.83 19.64 11.01
C ALA A 648 5.45 20.56 12.09
N GLU A 649 4.65 21.39 12.77
CA GLU A 649 5.13 22.28 13.84
C GLU A 649 5.69 21.49 15.04
N GLU A 650 5.16 20.30 15.33
CA GLU A 650 5.69 19.40 16.36
C GLU A 650 7.10 18.89 16.00
N PHE A 651 7.45 18.87 14.70
CA PHE A 651 8.70 18.32 14.16
C PHE A 651 9.61 19.42 13.56
N GLY A 652 9.42 20.67 13.99
CA GLY A 652 10.26 21.82 13.66
C GLY A 652 9.75 22.72 12.52
N GLY A 653 8.51 22.55 12.06
CA GLY A 653 7.85 23.43 11.09
C GLY A 653 7.91 22.94 9.65
N SER A 654 7.64 23.82 8.68
CA SER A 654 7.60 23.45 7.26
C SER A 654 8.93 22.86 6.77
N GLY A 655 8.87 21.73 6.05
CA GLY A 655 10.04 21.04 5.54
C GLY A 655 9.70 19.73 4.81
N ALA A 656 10.73 19.05 4.32
CA ALA A 656 10.59 17.68 3.82
C ALA A 656 10.66 16.70 4.99
N TYR A 657 9.94 15.58 4.88
CA TYR A 657 9.88 14.56 5.92
C TYR A 657 9.94 13.17 5.31
N GLN A 658 10.69 12.28 5.95
CA GLN A 658 10.69 10.85 5.68
C GLN A 658 9.94 10.15 6.82
N PHE A 659 9.02 9.26 6.45
CA PHE A 659 8.24 8.47 7.38
C PHE A 659 8.60 6.99 7.24
N GLU A 660 8.97 6.35 8.34
CA GLU A 660 9.13 4.90 8.43
C GLU A 660 8.05 4.34 9.37
N VAL A 661 7.15 3.51 8.82
CA VAL A 661 6.09 2.86 9.61
C VAL A 661 6.56 1.47 10.02
N THR A 662 6.47 1.19 11.31
CA THR A 662 6.78 -0.12 11.90
C THR A 662 5.58 -0.65 12.66
N VAL A 663 5.31 -1.94 12.50
CA VAL A 663 4.18 -2.63 13.12
C VAL A 663 4.72 -3.75 13.99
N SER A 664 4.22 -3.85 15.22
CA SER A 664 4.53 -4.94 16.14
C SER A 664 3.27 -5.47 16.81
N ASP A 665 3.40 -6.62 17.46
CA ASP A 665 2.33 -7.31 18.19
C ASP A 665 1.89 -6.61 19.49
N ASN A 666 2.45 -5.42 19.76
CA ASN A 666 2.21 -4.63 20.97
C ASN A 666 2.43 -5.44 22.27
N GLY A 667 3.44 -6.30 22.31
CA GLY A 667 3.69 -7.14 23.47
C GLY A 667 2.69 -8.28 23.61
N ASN A 668 2.37 -8.93 22.48
CA ASN A 668 1.38 -10.00 22.34
C ASN A 668 -0.09 -9.61 22.60
N THR A 669 -0.45 -8.32 22.50
CA THR A 669 -1.87 -7.91 22.59
C THR A 669 -2.56 -7.85 21.24
N ALA A 670 -1.80 -7.81 20.14
CA ALA A 670 -2.37 -7.78 18.80
C ALA A 670 -3.05 -9.11 18.46
N TYR A 671 -4.25 -9.05 17.89
CA TYR A 671 -4.99 -10.23 17.47
C TYR A 671 -5.77 -9.97 16.17
N SER A 672 -6.12 -11.04 15.48
CA SER A 672 -7.04 -11.00 14.35
C SER A 672 -8.21 -11.93 14.67
N LEU A 673 -9.42 -11.56 14.26
CA LEU A 673 -10.61 -12.37 14.48
C LEU A 673 -10.44 -13.69 13.71
N SER A 674 -10.51 -14.85 14.38
CA SER A 674 -10.34 -16.12 13.69
C SER A 674 -11.57 -16.43 12.83
N GLU A 675 -11.37 -16.83 11.58
CA GLU A 675 -12.35 -17.65 10.88
C GLU A 675 -12.57 -18.93 11.69
N SER A 676 -13.70 -19.04 12.37
CA SER A 676 -14.16 -20.34 12.88
C SER A 676 -14.50 -21.21 11.66
N TYR A 677 -13.48 -21.85 11.08
CA TYR A 677 -13.67 -22.98 10.17
C TYR A 677 -14.45 -24.02 10.95
N GLY A 678 -15.72 -24.20 10.57
CA GLY A 678 -16.60 -25.21 11.14
C GLY A 678 -16.10 -26.60 10.79
N GLY A 679 -15.11 -27.09 11.54
CA GLY A 679 -14.93 -28.52 11.71
C GLY A 679 -16.17 -29.04 12.41
N LYS A 680 -17.02 -29.77 11.68
CA LYS A 680 -18.00 -30.66 12.31
C LYS A 680 -17.22 -31.52 13.31
N SER A 681 -17.45 -31.30 14.59
CA SER A 681 -17.21 -32.34 15.58
C SER A 681 -18.13 -33.49 15.18
N ASN A 682 -17.58 -34.49 14.51
CA ASN A 682 -18.22 -35.79 14.49
C ASN A 682 -18.19 -36.27 15.94
N ASN A 683 -19.34 -36.22 16.60
CA ASN A 683 -19.65 -37.19 17.62
C ASN A 683 -19.71 -38.53 16.91
N ASP A 684 -18.67 -39.34 17.09
CA ASP A 684 -18.73 -40.76 17.47
C ASP A 684 -17.34 -41.23 17.93
#